data_AF-A0A4Z0PXS3-F1
#
_entry.id   AF-A0A4Z0PXS3-F1
#
_cell.length_a   1.000
_cell.length_b   1.000
_cell.length_c   1.000
_cell.angle_alpha   90.00
_cell.angle_beta   90.00
_cell.angle_gamma   90.00
#
_symmetry.space_group_name_H-M   'P 1'
#
loop_
_entity.id
_entity.type
_entity.pdbx_description
1 polymer ?
#
loop_
_entity_poly.entity_id
_entity_poly.type
_entity_poly.pdbx_seq_one_letter_code
_entity_poly.pdbx_strand_id
1 'polypeptide(L)'
;MRNIVRLYPPVRKRIKDALPRLWLSTTQSKSLLFPTAGLLAAICGLPTTVVGQQQCNSAVTTPPAKATEYLVVNITNSCVLQQPIDNRNVAPTFSFSAPALNAVPNNPSVNYTEAFQAAAAIIKNNGGHGKIIIPAGSYTVGRQTSPNRHGYYKYGEDILDLTGVADVTVEGEVDPLGKPSSIVQWAGGLDYGSFGPDAHSTDIRTIASGGKFMLLKNATQVTFRNVELNGNIKQFNAGGTWGDVGRQIEHDGILVWDSDAVTLTNISAHHFGHDGILINNATPNGLFSPHRSIALQNCHFDTNGRNGLSWVSGIGLTATNCTFNHNGDASQLENHQGVYMVSMPIAGCDIEPETGVTAQGAFNHCQFHENGGPGLVSDGEGRPYRASYIHFEFCSFLGTTGAPIFVEQPRFSYTNCQFYGTITSGYRADTRAEGTNYVNCLFSDKYAKDAAGLPIAGNTYPAYGLQPGYVQGKLLDLNFSKWKRATFERCEFVAYESIILNFGVNTPDYILIKDSCRVSPPLDECAIFKVCHFKYGSAASTTAANYLTWAPGAAFVGSTQFTNLAAPTNNAVQNFRLFWNRISSESSLGTVNLNAAPSFYGVECPGLKIGDSPSDPIKVVIGNQNTLQVQQQGYLKTEAATSIVVEDGGVFSLVQHSLSELRGNITIKHGGVMRIGWDDATAKIYGNITVEDGGTLQIFPRAIIHLYGSIDVQSGANLFIASSSIYPELSASFNPNGTSEYCGHVFNIASGANLLTDSRVNFSGVNLHITGGHTGITPHSPAPTCPAARPGQQASTGSTATADSRGTEEITVYPVPFDTQTILRWPATTGKTVEVNVLDGFGRTVQKLTLPAQQGSVELGNDWKPGLYLIQVQSVERTTTTRVAKN
;
A
#
# COMPACT_ATOMS: atom_id res chain seq x y z
N MET A 1 -27.69 30.45 38.14
CA MET A 1 -26.39 31.15 37.96
C MET A 1 -25.37 30.12 37.49
N ARG A 2 -24.48 30.46 36.52
CA ARG A 2 -23.14 29.88 36.24
C ARG A 2 -23.03 28.35 35.99
N ASN A 3 -22.18 27.78 35.13
CA ASN A 3 -21.28 28.20 34.03
C ASN A 3 -20.92 26.89 33.25
N ILE A 4 -20.44 26.82 31.99
CA ILE A 4 -20.42 27.66 30.77
C ILE A 4 -20.09 26.70 29.60
N VAL A 5 -20.66 26.89 28.40
CA VAL A 5 -20.10 26.37 27.14
C VAL A 5 -19.58 27.56 26.33
N ARG A 6 -18.37 27.48 25.78
CA ARG A 6 -17.80 28.54 24.92
C ARG A 6 -18.30 28.38 23.49
N LEU A 7 -18.88 29.46 22.92
CA LEU A 7 -19.15 29.60 21.49
C LEU A 7 -18.57 30.93 20.98
N TYR A 8 -18.17 30.95 19.71
CA TYR A 8 -17.39 32.03 19.08
C TYR A 8 -18.22 33.31 18.80
N PRO A 9 -17.58 34.49 18.70
CA PRO A 9 -18.30 35.78 18.71
C PRO A 9 -19.27 36.12 17.54
N PRO A 10 -19.03 35.75 16.26
CA PRO A 10 -19.79 36.36 15.15
C PRO A 10 -21.23 35.87 15.02
N VAL A 11 -21.58 34.72 15.60
CA VAL A 11 -22.93 34.13 15.52
C VAL A 11 -23.96 34.92 16.35
N ARG A 12 -23.51 35.66 17.37
CA ARG A 12 -24.39 36.33 18.33
C ARG A 12 -25.25 37.47 17.76
N LYS A 13 -24.90 38.01 16.59
CA LYS A 13 -25.61 39.15 15.97
C LYS A 13 -26.79 38.72 15.10
N ARG A 14 -26.77 37.54 14.44
CA ARG A 14 -27.82 37.14 13.49
C ARG A 14 -29.06 36.49 14.12
N ILE A 15 -28.95 35.93 15.33
CA ILE A 15 -30.06 35.24 16.01
C ILE A 15 -31.02 36.20 16.72
N LYS A 16 -30.60 37.45 16.98
CA LYS A 16 -31.42 38.45 17.71
C LYS A 16 -32.51 39.12 16.88
N ASP A 17 -32.41 39.05 15.55
CA ASP A 17 -33.19 39.90 14.64
C ASP A 17 -34.34 39.13 13.93
N ALA A 18 -34.58 37.86 14.25
CA ALA A 18 -35.34 36.93 13.41
C ALA A 18 -36.65 36.32 14.02
N LEU A 19 -37.17 36.83 15.15
CA LEU A 19 -38.38 36.27 15.77
C LEU A 19 -39.37 37.33 16.29
N PRO A 20 -40.52 37.55 15.61
CA PRO A 20 -41.67 38.23 16.17
C PRO A 20 -42.54 37.28 17.03
N ARG A 21 -43.13 37.87 18.05
CA ARG A 21 -43.94 37.26 19.13
C ARG A 21 -45.19 36.53 18.61
N LEU A 22 -45.55 35.42 19.24
CA LEU A 22 -46.95 35.08 19.54
C LEU A 22 -47.07 34.63 21.00
N TRP A 23 -48.23 34.86 21.62
CA TRP A 23 -48.54 34.60 23.03
C TRP A 23 -49.77 33.71 23.16
N LEU A 24 -50.05 33.24 24.38
CA LEU A 24 -51.14 32.33 24.82
C LEU A 24 -50.90 30.84 24.53
N SER A 25 -51.39 29.88 25.33
CA SER A 25 -51.55 29.76 26.79
C SER A 25 -51.97 28.30 27.10
N THR A 26 -51.58 27.75 28.25
CA THR A 26 -52.01 26.43 28.75
C THR A 26 -53.54 26.41 29.04
N THR A 27 -54.31 25.31 29.09
CA THR A 27 -54.12 23.96 29.70
C THR A 27 -55.14 22.90 29.21
N GLN A 28 -54.78 21.60 29.37
CA GLN A 28 -55.62 20.41 29.69
C GLN A 28 -56.66 19.79 28.71
N SER A 29 -56.27 18.63 28.18
CA SER A 29 -56.98 17.32 28.14
C SER A 29 -58.52 17.21 28.08
N LYS A 30 -59.04 16.53 27.05
CA LYS A 30 -59.74 15.21 27.16
C LYS A 30 -60.01 14.58 25.78
N SER A 31 -60.27 13.27 25.77
CA SER A 31 -60.45 12.40 24.60
C SER A 31 -61.89 12.34 24.08
N LEU A 32 -62.06 12.06 22.78
CA LEU A 32 -63.34 11.67 22.16
C LEU A 32 -63.09 10.89 20.84
N LEU A 33 -63.99 9.96 20.51
CA LEU A 33 -63.94 9.06 19.35
C LEU A 33 -64.56 9.69 18.09
N PHE A 34 -64.08 9.27 16.90
CA PHE A 34 -64.73 8.99 15.57
C PHE A 34 -66.04 9.74 15.15
N PRO A 35 -66.35 9.91 13.82
CA PRO A 35 -65.92 9.06 12.69
C PRO A 35 -65.56 9.80 11.37
N THR A 36 -65.44 9.00 10.31
CA THR A 36 -65.10 9.29 8.91
C THR A 36 -66.15 10.07 8.08
N ALA A 37 -65.65 10.60 6.95
CA ALA A 37 -66.35 10.99 5.71
C ALA A 37 -66.99 12.39 5.61
N GLY A 38 -66.59 13.16 4.58
CA GLY A 38 -67.32 14.32 4.08
C GLY A 38 -66.46 15.49 3.56
N LEU A 39 -66.44 15.68 2.23
CA LEU A 39 -66.16 16.92 1.49
C LEU A 39 -64.90 17.77 1.84
N LEU A 40 -63.98 17.91 0.87
CA LEU A 40 -63.87 19.16 0.08
C LEU A 40 -62.99 18.95 -1.16
N ALA A 41 -63.60 18.98 -2.34
CA ALA A 41 -62.91 19.06 -3.63
C ALA A 41 -63.33 20.36 -4.31
N ALA A 42 -62.50 21.39 -4.16
CA ALA A 42 -62.55 22.65 -4.88
C ALA A 42 -61.13 23.23 -4.91
N ILE A 43 -60.84 24.14 -5.84
CA ILE A 43 -59.49 24.67 -6.16
C ILE A 43 -58.63 23.70 -6.98
N CYS A 44 -59.05 23.48 -8.23
CA CYS A 44 -58.15 23.25 -9.37
C CYS A 44 -58.73 23.99 -10.58
N GLY A 45 -58.35 25.25 -10.75
CA GLY A 45 -58.73 26.05 -11.91
C GLY A 45 -57.67 25.97 -12.99
N LEU A 46 -57.95 25.28 -14.09
CA LEU A 46 -57.21 25.38 -15.35
C LEU A 46 -58.20 25.43 -16.54
N PRO A 47 -57.87 26.16 -17.62
CA PRO A 47 -58.83 26.52 -18.66
C PRO A 47 -59.04 25.41 -19.70
N THR A 48 -60.26 25.35 -20.23
CA THR A 48 -60.61 24.51 -21.38
C THR A 48 -60.26 25.19 -22.70
N THR A 49 -59.48 24.51 -23.55
CA THR A 49 -59.34 24.85 -24.97
C THR A 49 -60.06 23.80 -25.80
N VAL A 50 -60.96 24.22 -26.68
CA VAL A 50 -61.82 23.35 -27.49
C VAL A 50 -61.10 22.95 -28.80
N VAL A 51 -61.10 21.66 -29.14
CA VAL A 51 -60.69 21.16 -30.47
C VAL A 51 -61.74 20.19 -31.01
N GLY A 52 -62.03 20.33 -32.30
CA GLY A 52 -63.22 19.84 -32.99
C GLY A 52 -63.48 18.33 -33.00
N GLN A 53 -64.77 18.00 -33.07
CA GLN A 53 -65.24 16.71 -33.60
C GLN A 53 -64.93 16.61 -35.09
N GLN A 54 -64.46 15.45 -35.54
CA GLN A 54 -64.39 15.12 -36.96
C GLN A 54 -65.34 13.96 -37.28
N GLN A 55 -66.25 14.18 -38.23
CA GLN A 55 -67.16 13.16 -38.72
C GLN A 55 -66.44 12.20 -39.67
N CYS A 56 -66.70 10.90 -39.56
CA CYS A 56 -66.41 9.93 -40.62
C CYS A 56 -67.74 9.46 -41.22
N ASN A 57 -68.03 9.89 -42.45
CA ASN A 57 -69.14 9.36 -43.24
C ASN A 57 -68.65 8.24 -44.18
N SER A 58 -69.59 7.39 -44.56
CA SER A 58 -69.39 6.12 -45.25
C SER A 58 -69.21 6.25 -46.78
N ALA A 59 -68.57 5.24 -47.37
CA ALA A 59 -68.80 4.83 -48.75
C ALA A 59 -68.74 3.30 -48.86
N VAL A 60 -69.69 2.72 -49.58
CA VAL A 60 -69.91 1.26 -49.72
C VAL A 60 -69.55 0.81 -51.13
N THR A 61 -68.83 -0.31 -51.24
CA THR A 61 -68.90 -1.21 -52.41
C THR A 61 -68.69 -2.68 -51.97
N THR A 62 -69.48 -3.59 -52.53
CA THR A 62 -69.64 -5.00 -52.13
C THR A 62 -69.08 -6.00 -53.18
N PRO A 63 -68.97 -7.32 -52.89
CA PRO A 63 -67.89 -8.20 -53.39
C PRO A 63 -68.30 -9.18 -54.51
N PRO A 64 -67.41 -10.10 -54.91
CA PRO A 64 -67.50 -11.53 -54.47
C PRO A 64 -66.13 -12.23 -54.25
N ALA A 65 -65.96 -13.43 -53.66
CA ALA A 65 -66.76 -14.28 -52.76
C ALA A 65 -65.93 -15.49 -52.26
N LYS A 66 -66.37 -16.13 -51.15
CA LYS A 66 -65.92 -17.44 -50.57
C LYS A 66 -64.49 -17.45 -49.95
N ALA A 67 -64.19 -18.22 -48.89
CA ALA A 67 -64.93 -19.34 -48.28
C ALA A 67 -65.13 -19.21 -46.75
N THR A 68 -66.05 -20.02 -46.23
CA THR A 68 -66.49 -20.09 -44.82
C THR A 68 -65.68 -21.08 -43.98
N GLU A 69 -65.42 -20.73 -42.73
CA GLU A 69 -65.44 -21.68 -41.61
C GLU A 69 -66.03 -20.98 -40.36
N TYR A 70 -66.86 -21.71 -39.61
CA TYR A 70 -67.58 -21.20 -38.44
C TYR A 70 -66.88 -21.64 -37.15
N LEU A 71 -66.70 -20.74 -36.19
CA LEU A 71 -66.52 -21.12 -34.79
C LEU A 71 -67.53 -20.40 -33.89
N VAL A 72 -68.25 -21.20 -33.11
CA VAL A 72 -69.34 -20.75 -32.24
C VAL A 72 -68.77 -20.15 -30.95
N VAL A 73 -69.18 -18.92 -30.63
CA VAL A 73 -68.93 -18.32 -29.31
C VAL A 73 -69.89 -18.97 -28.31
N ASN A 74 -69.34 -19.60 -27.27
CA ASN A 74 -70.11 -20.08 -26.14
C ASN A 74 -69.68 -19.32 -24.88
N ILE A 75 -70.63 -18.59 -24.27
CA ILE A 75 -70.41 -17.81 -23.05
C ILE A 75 -70.80 -18.66 -21.85
N THR A 76 -69.86 -18.96 -20.97
CA THR A 76 -70.17 -19.45 -19.62
C THR A 76 -69.37 -18.70 -18.58
N ASN A 77 -70.07 -18.02 -17.68
CA ASN A 77 -69.49 -17.24 -16.58
C ASN A 77 -68.75 -18.13 -15.60
N SER A 78 -67.57 -17.70 -15.14
CA SER A 78 -66.97 -18.15 -13.89
C SER A 78 -66.21 -16.97 -13.27
N CYS A 79 -66.93 -16.17 -12.50
CA CYS A 79 -66.38 -15.01 -11.82
C CYS A 79 -65.61 -15.47 -10.57
N VAL A 80 -64.31 -15.72 -10.74
CA VAL A 80 -63.38 -15.87 -9.61
C VAL A 80 -62.87 -14.48 -9.26
N LEU A 81 -63.20 -14.03 -8.05
CA LEU A 81 -62.62 -12.84 -7.44
C LEU A 81 -61.12 -13.07 -7.16
N GLN A 82 -60.28 -12.87 -8.16
CA GLN A 82 -58.89 -12.54 -7.91
C GLN A 82 -58.87 -11.19 -7.18
N GLN A 83 -58.21 -11.15 -6.02
CA GLN A 83 -57.98 -9.90 -5.31
C GLN A 83 -57.19 -8.94 -6.22
N PRO A 84 -57.44 -7.62 -6.17
CA PRO A 84 -56.66 -6.67 -6.96
C PRO A 84 -55.20 -6.76 -6.51
N ILE A 85 -54.32 -7.11 -7.45
CA ILE A 85 -52.87 -7.01 -7.25
C ILE A 85 -52.58 -5.53 -7.00
N ASP A 86 -52.06 -5.22 -5.81
CA ASP A 86 -51.87 -3.83 -5.37
C ASP A 86 -50.61 -3.22 -6.01
N ASN A 87 -50.74 -2.87 -7.30
CA ASN A 87 -49.70 -2.21 -8.08
C ASN A 87 -49.43 -0.75 -7.66
N ARG A 88 -49.98 -0.26 -6.53
CA ARG A 88 -49.79 1.13 -6.07
C ARG A 88 -48.40 1.43 -5.49
N ASN A 89 -47.52 0.43 -5.39
CA ASN A 89 -46.15 0.57 -4.88
C ASN A 89 -45.06 0.63 -5.97
N VAL A 90 -45.41 0.57 -7.26
CA VAL A 90 -44.46 0.88 -8.34
C VAL A 90 -44.68 2.34 -8.75
N ALA A 91 -43.81 3.23 -8.28
CA ALA A 91 -43.79 4.61 -8.78
C ALA A 91 -43.60 4.58 -10.31
N PRO A 92 -44.38 5.36 -11.08
CA PRO A 92 -44.30 5.31 -12.54
C PRO A 92 -42.92 5.75 -13.00
N THR A 93 -42.14 4.82 -13.56
CA THR A 93 -40.77 5.09 -14.03
C THR A 93 -40.83 5.98 -15.27
N PHE A 94 -40.75 7.30 -15.08
CA PHE A 94 -40.70 8.26 -16.17
C PHE A 94 -39.44 8.01 -17.00
N SER A 95 -39.60 7.57 -18.24
CA SER A 95 -38.50 7.34 -19.18
C SER A 95 -38.47 8.45 -20.22
N PHE A 96 -37.44 9.30 -20.17
CA PHE A 96 -37.18 10.33 -21.18
C PHE A 96 -36.13 9.83 -22.14
N SER A 97 -36.46 9.68 -23.42
CA SER A 97 -35.44 9.54 -24.46
C SER A 97 -34.98 10.93 -24.89
N ALA A 98 -33.68 11.11 -25.17
CA ALA A 98 -33.17 12.39 -25.65
C ALA A 98 -33.95 12.95 -26.89
N PRO A 99 -34.40 12.11 -27.87
CA PRO A 99 -35.29 12.55 -28.95
C PRO A 99 -36.65 13.13 -28.50
N ALA A 100 -37.20 12.70 -27.35
CA ALA A 100 -38.44 13.29 -26.79
C ALA A 100 -38.23 14.75 -26.32
N LEU A 101 -36.98 15.20 -26.23
CA LEU A 101 -36.56 16.57 -25.93
C LEU A 101 -35.89 17.24 -27.14
N ASN A 102 -36.20 16.76 -28.35
CA ASN A 102 -35.63 17.21 -29.64
C ASN A 102 -34.10 17.03 -29.79
N ALA A 103 -33.47 16.16 -28.98
CA ALA A 103 -32.05 15.84 -29.17
C ALA A 103 -31.86 14.85 -30.33
N VAL A 104 -31.27 15.31 -31.42
CA VAL A 104 -30.99 14.51 -32.62
C VAL A 104 -29.52 14.11 -32.62
N PRO A 105 -29.18 12.81 -32.56
CA PRO A 105 -27.79 12.38 -32.57
C PRO A 105 -27.07 12.77 -33.87
N ASN A 106 -25.74 12.88 -33.77
CA ASN A 106 -24.80 13.13 -34.87
C ASN A 106 -24.98 14.48 -35.58
N ASN A 107 -25.54 15.49 -34.88
CA ASN A 107 -25.63 16.86 -35.36
C ASN A 107 -24.75 17.82 -34.53
N PRO A 108 -23.45 17.99 -34.87
CA PRO A 108 -22.52 18.83 -34.11
C PRO A 108 -22.81 20.34 -34.22
N SER A 109 -23.74 20.76 -35.10
CA SER A 109 -24.17 22.16 -35.20
C SER A 109 -25.22 22.57 -34.16
N VAL A 110 -25.77 21.61 -33.41
CA VAL A 110 -26.82 21.86 -32.42
C VAL A 110 -26.29 21.52 -31.02
N ASN A 111 -26.47 22.46 -30.08
CA ASN A 111 -26.02 22.33 -28.70
C ASN A 111 -27.20 21.90 -27.80
N TYR A 112 -27.18 20.65 -27.38
CA TYR A 112 -28.25 19.95 -26.65
C TYR A 112 -28.26 20.17 -25.13
N THR A 113 -27.46 21.10 -24.60
CA THR A 113 -27.39 21.40 -23.15
C THR A 113 -28.76 21.58 -22.50
N GLU A 114 -29.64 22.38 -23.12
CA GLU A 114 -31.02 22.60 -22.64
C GLU A 114 -31.85 21.31 -22.57
N ALA A 115 -31.65 20.37 -23.50
CA ALA A 115 -32.40 19.11 -23.53
C ALA A 115 -31.98 18.19 -22.38
N PHE A 116 -30.67 18.07 -22.11
CA PHE A 116 -30.16 17.30 -20.98
C PHE A 116 -30.54 17.94 -19.64
N GLN A 117 -30.40 19.27 -19.52
CA GLN A 117 -30.82 20.02 -18.33
C GLN A 117 -32.34 19.92 -18.08
N ALA A 118 -33.16 19.93 -19.14
CA ALA A 118 -34.60 19.71 -19.03
C ALA A 118 -34.93 18.29 -18.53
N ALA A 119 -34.24 17.26 -19.03
CA ALA A 119 -34.40 15.89 -18.51
C ALA A 119 -34.07 15.81 -17.00
N ALA A 120 -32.92 16.36 -16.60
CA ALA A 120 -32.49 16.41 -15.20
C ALA A 120 -33.47 17.21 -14.33
N ALA A 121 -33.98 18.33 -14.83
CA ALA A 121 -34.97 19.15 -14.12
C ALA A 121 -36.30 18.42 -13.90
N ILE A 122 -36.79 17.64 -14.87
CA ILE A 122 -38.02 16.86 -14.70
C ILE A 122 -37.83 15.77 -13.64
N ILE A 123 -36.72 15.02 -13.69
CA ILE A 123 -36.38 14.01 -12.68
C ILE A 123 -36.28 14.66 -11.29
N LYS A 124 -35.59 15.79 -11.16
CA LYS A 124 -35.41 16.53 -9.90
C LYS A 124 -36.73 17.07 -9.34
N ASN A 125 -37.61 17.59 -10.19
CA ASN A 125 -38.94 18.07 -9.79
C ASN A 125 -39.86 16.94 -9.28
N ASN A 126 -39.59 15.69 -9.69
CA ASN A 126 -40.25 14.49 -9.17
C ASN A 126 -39.57 13.90 -7.91
N GLY A 127 -38.49 14.51 -7.41
CA GLY A 127 -37.66 13.98 -6.31
C GLY A 127 -36.73 12.84 -6.71
N GLY A 128 -36.62 12.54 -8.01
CA GLY A 128 -35.97 11.35 -8.55
C GLY A 128 -36.97 10.39 -9.19
N HIS A 129 -36.84 9.09 -8.90
CA HIS A 129 -37.74 8.00 -9.33
C HIS A 129 -37.99 7.97 -10.84
N GLY A 130 -36.91 7.92 -11.64
CA GLY A 130 -37.04 7.98 -13.09
C GLY A 130 -35.78 7.63 -13.86
N LYS A 131 -35.94 7.63 -15.19
CA LYS A 131 -34.96 7.13 -16.13
C LYS A 131 -34.69 8.13 -17.27
N ILE A 132 -33.42 8.45 -17.49
CA ILE A 132 -32.95 9.17 -18.67
C ILE A 132 -32.32 8.15 -19.61
N ILE A 133 -32.81 8.08 -20.85
CA ILE A 133 -32.31 7.23 -21.92
C ILE A 133 -31.63 8.11 -22.97
N ILE A 134 -30.36 7.82 -23.26
CA ILE A 134 -29.57 8.50 -24.27
C ILE A 134 -29.37 7.51 -25.41
N PRO A 135 -30.12 7.58 -26.53
CA PRO A 135 -29.95 6.66 -27.66
C PRO A 135 -28.54 6.73 -28.28
N ALA A 136 -28.19 5.76 -29.12
CA ALA A 136 -26.89 5.75 -29.79
C ALA A 136 -26.65 6.99 -30.68
N GLY A 137 -25.40 7.44 -30.70
CA GLY A 137 -24.91 8.57 -31.47
C GLY A 137 -24.29 9.67 -30.62
N SER A 138 -23.76 10.71 -31.30
CA SER A 138 -23.03 11.81 -30.67
C SER A 138 -23.91 13.04 -30.42
N TYR A 139 -23.85 13.60 -29.21
CA TYR A 139 -24.60 14.77 -28.78
C TYR A 139 -23.64 15.88 -28.30
N THR A 140 -23.68 17.05 -28.93
CA THR A 140 -22.88 18.21 -28.50
C THR A 140 -23.59 18.97 -27.38
N VAL A 141 -22.89 19.22 -26.26
CA VAL A 141 -23.39 19.92 -25.05
C VAL A 141 -22.35 20.94 -24.55
N GLY A 142 -22.57 21.59 -23.40
CA GLY A 142 -21.66 22.57 -22.81
C GLY A 142 -21.95 23.99 -23.29
N ARG A 143 -22.17 24.90 -22.34
CA ARG A 143 -22.41 26.35 -22.57
C ARG A 143 -21.79 27.14 -21.42
N GLN A 144 -21.53 28.43 -21.66
CA GLN A 144 -21.01 29.34 -20.64
C GLN A 144 -21.90 30.56 -20.48
N THR A 145 -22.12 30.98 -19.23
CA THR A 145 -22.84 32.22 -18.87
C THR A 145 -21.90 33.30 -18.38
N SER A 146 -22.20 34.56 -18.70
CA SER A 146 -21.41 35.73 -18.27
C SER A 146 -22.26 37.00 -18.18
N PRO A 147 -22.02 37.88 -17.18
CA PRO A 147 -21.33 37.59 -15.92
C PRO A 147 -22.22 36.74 -15.01
N ASN A 148 -21.67 35.74 -14.33
CA ASN A 148 -22.47 34.76 -13.58
C ASN A 148 -22.78 35.17 -12.12
N ARG A 149 -23.66 34.41 -11.45
CA ARG A 149 -24.07 34.63 -10.04
C ARG A 149 -23.00 34.33 -8.99
N HIS A 150 -21.92 33.63 -9.35
CA HIS A 150 -20.85 33.20 -8.44
C HIS A 150 -19.58 34.05 -8.56
N GLY A 151 -19.60 35.09 -9.39
CA GLY A 151 -18.48 36.00 -9.58
C GLY A 151 -17.40 35.48 -10.53
N TYR A 152 -17.72 34.55 -11.44
CA TYR A 152 -16.82 34.08 -12.50
C TYR A 152 -16.81 35.06 -13.69
N TYR A 153 -15.72 35.07 -14.47
CA TYR A 153 -15.71 35.72 -15.78
C TYR A 153 -16.69 35.01 -16.74
N LYS A 154 -16.57 33.68 -16.82
CA LYS A 154 -17.50 32.78 -17.51
C LYS A 154 -17.72 31.53 -16.68
N TYR A 155 -18.95 31.06 -16.60
CA TYR A 155 -19.29 29.86 -15.84
C TYR A 155 -19.89 28.80 -16.74
N GLY A 156 -19.23 27.64 -16.82
CA GLY A 156 -19.74 26.48 -17.55
C GLY A 156 -20.95 25.90 -16.84
N GLU A 157 -22.03 25.68 -17.57
CA GLU A 157 -23.25 25.09 -17.00
C GLU A 157 -23.11 23.57 -16.85
N ASP A 158 -23.61 23.04 -15.73
CA ASP A 158 -23.74 21.60 -15.53
C ASP A 158 -24.79 21.00 -16.49
N ILE A 159 -24.51 19.82 -17.05
CA ILE A 159 -25.37 19.17 -18.06
C ILE A 159 -26.48 18.35 -17.39
N LEU A 160 -26.13 17.54 -16.39
CA LEU A 160 -27.04 16.74 -15.57
C LEU A 160 -26.85 17.09 -14.08
N ASP A 161 -27.43 18.20 -13.63
CA ASP A 161 -27.59 18.48 -12.20
C ASP A 161 -28.71 17.61 -11.62
N LEU A 162 -28.31 16.58 -10.89
CA LEU A 162 -29.16 15.62 -10.17
C LEU A 162 -29.04 15.82 -8.65
N THR A 163 -28.95 17.08 -8.20
CA THR A 163 -28.97 17.42 -6.76
C THR A 163 -30.27 16.97 -6.08
N GLY A 164 -30.16 16.20 -5.00
CA GLY A 164 -31.25 15.85 -4.09
C GLY A 164 -32.19 14.75 -4.58
N VAL A 165 -31.81 13.97 -5.59
CA VAL A 165 -32.64 12.92 -6.18
C VAL A 165 -32.44 11.55 -5.53
N ALA A 166 -33.49 10.71 -5.53
CA ALA A 166 -33.40 9.30 -5.17
C ALA A 166 -33.77 8.41 -6.36
N ASP A 167 -33.18 7.21 -6.49
CA ASP A 167 -33.67 6.16 -7.41
C ASP A 167 -33.74 6.65 -8.88
N VAL A 168 -32.57 6.99 -9.42
CA VAL A 168 -32.42 7.54 -10.78
C VAL A 168 -31.52 6.65 -11.62
N THR A 169 -31.97 6.32 -12.83
CA THR A 169 -31.15 5.64 -13.83
C THR A 169 -30.84 6.58 -15.00
N VAL A 170 -29.57 6.74 -15.34
CA VAL A 170 -29.13 7.32 -16.63
C VAL A 170 -28.50 6.19 -17.44
N GLU A 171 -28.99 5.96 -18.65
CA GLU A 171 -28.60 4.82 -19.48
C GLU A 171 -28.39 5.22 -20.93
N GLY A 172 -27.20 4.92 -21.46
CA GLY A 172 -26.94 4.91 -22.89
C GLY A 172 -27.10 3.53 -23.53
N GLU A 173 -26.90 3.49 -24.83
CA GLU A 173 -26.86 2.27 -25.65
C GLU A 173 -25.41 1.79 -25.82
N VAL A 174 -25.25 0.52 -26.18
CA VAL A 174 -23.95 -0.09 -26.49
C VAL A 174 -23.93 -0.63 -27.92
N ASP A 175 -22.75 -0.73 -28.49
CA ASP A 175 -22.51 -1.41 -29.77
C ASP A 175 -22.49 -2.95 -29.59
N PRO A 176 -22.37 -3.74 -30.68
CA PRO A 176 -22.33 -5.20 -30.60
C PRO A 176 -21.12 -5.79 -29.85
N LEU A 177 -20.11 -4.98 -29.51
CA LEU A 177 -18.96 -5.37 -28.69
C LEU A 177 -19.12 -4.97 -27.22
N GLY A 178 -20.22 -4.29 -26.87
CA GLY A 178 -20.49 -3.79 -25.52
C GLY A 178 -19.91 -2.42 -25.23
N LYS A 179 -19.24 -1.75 -26.19
CA LYS A 179 -18.73 -0.38 -26.01
C LYS A 179 -19.91 0.60 -26.00
N PRO A 180 -19.91 1.65 -25.16
CA PRO A 180 -20.87 2.74 -25.27
C PRO A 180 -20.97 3.30 -26.69
N SER A 181 -22.19 3.33 -27.24
CA SER A 181 -22.51 3.95 -28.53
C SER A 181 -23.19 5.32 -28.37
N SER A 182 -23.60 5.67 -27.15
CA SER A 182 -24.09 6.99 -26.76
C SER A 182 -22.94 7.87 -26.30
N ILE A 183 -22.58 8.88 -27.11
CA ILE A 183 -21.45 9.77 -26.89
C ILE A 183 -21.97 11.17 -26.58
N VAL A 184 -21.57 11.76 -25.46
CA VAL A 184 -21.89 13.15 -25.13
C VAL A 184 -20.61 13.98 -25.05
N GLN A 185 -20.49 14.98 -25.92
CA GLN A 185 -19.26 15.73 -26.17
C GLN A 185 -19.45 17.23 -25.92
N TRP A 186 -18.47 17.88 -25.31
CA TRP A 186 -18.49 19.34 -25.11
C TRP A 186 -18.34 20.10 -26.44
N ALA A 187 -18.99 21.25 -26.54
CA ALA A 187 -18.80 22.21 -27.61
C ALA A 187 -17.38 22.78 -27.57
N GLY A 188 -16.81 23.02 -28.75
CA GLY A 188 -15.57 23.79 -28.88
C GLY A 188 -15.80 25.29 -28.69
N GLY A 189 -14.71 26.05 -28.56
CA GLY A 189 -14.73 27.51 -28.43
C GLY A 189 -15.17 28.03 -27.05
N LEU A 190 -15.33 27.16 -26.05
CA LEU A 190 -15.52 27.53 -24.65
C LEU A 190 -14.18 27.99 -24.05
N ASP A 191 -14.21 28.90 -23.10
CA ASP A 191 -13.01 29.43 -22.44
C ASP A 191 -12.65 28.59 -21.20
N TYR A 192 -11.37 28.31 -20.93
CA TYR A 192 -10.96 27.61 -19.71
C TYR A 192 -9.58 28.04 -19.19
N GLY A 193 -9.53 28.53 -17.95
CA GLY A 193 -8.36 29.18 -17.37
C GLY A 193 -8.66 30.60 -16.86
N SER A 194 -7.61 31.33 -16.48
CA SER A 194 -7.69 32.77 -16.15
C SER A 194 -7.64 33.65 -17.40
N PHE A 195 -8.55 34.61 -17.50
CA PHE A 195 -8.63 35.64 -18.54
C PHE A 195 -8.40 37.04 -17.95
N GLY A 196 -7.67 37.11 -16.83
CA GLY A 196 -7.19 38.36 -16.25
C GLY A 196 -6.01 38.96 -17.03
N PRO A 197 -5.48 40.12 -16.60
CA PRO A 197 -4.25 40.69 -17.16
C PRO A 197 -3.01 39.81 -16.89
N ASP A 198 -3.06 38.97 -15.85
CA ASP A 198 -1.99 38.09 -15.43
C ASP A 198 -2.20 36.66 -15.94
N ALA A 199 -1.13 36.02 -16.42
CA ALA A 199 -1.13 34.62 -16.89
C ALA A 199 -1.32 33.58 -15.77
N HIS A 200 -1.36 34.03 -14.51
CA HIS A 200 -1.72 33.27 -13.33
C HIS A 200 -2.60 34.14 -12.45
N SER A 201 -3.71 33.61 -11.93
CA SER A 201 -4.57 34.36 -11.02
C SER A 201 -5.13 33.48 -9.91
N THR A 202 -5.48 34.09 -8.79
CA THR A 202 -6.33 33.51 -7.74
C THR A 202 -7.68 34.22 -7.64
N ASP A 203 -7.91 35.26 -8.46
CA ASP A 203 -9.16 36.01 -8.49
C ASP A 203 -10.22 35.26 -9.32
N ILE A 204 -11.25 34.75 -8.65
CA ILE A 204 -12.38 34.05 -9.26
C ILE A 204 -13.08 34.87 -10.37
N ARG A 205 -12.99 36.21 -10.33
CA ARG A 205 -13.55 37.12 -11.35
C ARG A 205 -12.82 37.08 -12.69
N THR A 206 -11.69 36.39 -12.76
CA THR A 206 -10.91 36.22 -13.98
C THR A 206 -11.14 34.87 -14.66
N ILE A 207 -11.72 33.87 -13.98
CA ILE A 207 -11.75 32.51 -14.53
C ILE A 207 -12.97 32.17 -15.38
N ALA A 208 -12.71 31.35 -16.39
CA ALA A 208 -13.71 30.64 -17.17
C ALA A 208 -13.69 29.14 -16.81
N SER A 209 -14.86 28.57 -16.51
CA SER A 209 -15.02 27.14 -16.19
C SER A 209 -15.75 26.35 -17.28
N GLY A 210 -15.49 25.04 -17.37
CA GLY A 210 -16.12 24.12 -18.34
C GLY A 210 -17.46 23.53 -17.88
N GLY A 211 -17.75 23.61 -16.57
CA GLY A 211 -18.93 23.02 -15.94
C GLY A 211 -18.67 21.56 -15.54
N LYS A 212 -19.73 20.74 -15.46
CA LYS A 212 -19.65 19.31 -15.16
C LYS A 212 -20.62 18.53 -16.02
N PHE A 213 -20.30 17.29 -16.41
CA PHE A 213 -21.33 16.46 -17.06
C PHE A 213 -22.41 16.05 -16.08
N MET A 214 -22.03 15.47 -14.94
CA MET A 214 -23.00 15.01 -13.95
C MET A 214 -22.65 15.51 -12.56
N LEU A 215 -23.58 16.24 -11.94
CA LEU A 215 -23.52 16.65 -10.54
C LEU A 215 -24.49 15.78 -9.74
N LEU A 216 -23.94 14.80 -9.01
CA LEU A 216 -24.68 14.00 -8.03
C LEU A 216 -24.45 14.61 -6.65
N LYS A 217 -25.40 15.40 -6.14
CA LYS A 217 -25.25 16.09 -4.84
C LYS A 217 -26.37 15.75 -3.87
N ASN A 218 -26.05 15.17 -2.72
CA ASN A 218 -27.04 14.60 -1.80
C ASN A 218 -28.01 13.62 -2.51
N ALA A 219 -27.51 12.88 -3.50
CA ALA A 219 -28.30 11.91 -4.26
C ALA A 219 -28.19 10.51 -3.62
N THR A 220 -29.18 9.66 -3.87
CA THR A 220 -29.16 8.26 -3.40
C THR A 220 -29.69 7.29 -4.45
N GLN A 221 -29.14 6.06 -4.51
CA GLN A 221 -29.57 5.02 -5.45
C GLN A 221 -29.52 5.49 -6.91
N VAL A 222 -28.37 6.00 -7.34
CA VAL A 222 -28.16 6.48 -8.72
C VAL A 222 -27.40 5.44 -9.51
N THR A 223 -27.96 4.99 -10.63
CA THR A 223 -27.27 4.15 -11.61
C THR A 223 -26.96 4.98 -12.85
N PHE A 224 -25.72 4.98 -13.32
CA PHE A 224 -25.35 5.60 -14.59
C PHE A 224 -24.50 4.62 -15.41
N ARG A 225 -24.94 4.31 -16.64
CA ARG A 225 -24.27 3.29 -17.46
C ARG A 225 -24.28 3.52 -18.96
N ASN A 226 -23.32 2.88 -19.63
CA ASN A 226 -23.22 2.75 -21.10
C ASN A 226 -23.09 4.10 -21.85
N VAL A 227 -22.26 5.02 -21.35
CA VAL A 227 -22.07 6.34 -21.99
C VAL A 227 -20.60 6.70 -22.10
N GLU A 228 -20.23 7.28 -23.24
CA GLU A 228 -18.94 7.94 -23.45
C GLU A 228 -19.11 9.46 -23.23
N LEU A 229 -18.28 10.04 -22.38
CA LEU A 229 -18.24 11.45 -22.01
C LEU A 229 -16.93 12.05 -22.51
N ASN A 230 -17.03 12.99 -23.43
CA ASN A 230 -15.88 13.65 -24.04
C ASN A 230 -15.87 15.14 -23.66
N GLY A 231 -15.01 15.50 -22.70
CA GLY A 231 -14.85 16.88 -22.24
C GLY A 231 -14.27 17.83 -23.29
N ASN A 232 -13.78 17.32 -24.42
CA ASN A 232 -13.34 18.05 -25.61
C ASN A 232 -12.37 19.24 -25.34
N ILE A 233 -11.57 19.16 -24.28
CA ILE A 233 -10.74 20.30 -23.80
C ILE A 233 -9.77 20.84 -24.85
N LYS A 234 -9.37 20.02 -25.82
CA LYS A 234 -8.51 20.42 -26.95
C LYS A 234 -9.13 21.51 -27.83
N GLN A 235 -10.47 21.62 -27.85
CA GLN A 235 -11.20 22.63 -28.62
C GLN A 235 -11.55 23.87 -27.81
N PHE A 236 -11.09 23.99 -26.56
CA PHE A 236 -11.35 25.15 -25.71
C PHE A 236 -10.27 26.21 -25.89
N ASN A 237 -10.65 27.48 -25.70
CA ASN A 237 -9.70 28.58 -25.63
C ASN A 237 -9.01 28.52 -24.26
N ALA A 238 -7.69 28.34 -24.26
CA ALA A 238 -6.89 28.29 -23.05
C ALA A 238 -6.66 29.70 -22.49
N GLY A 239 -7.14 29.93 -21.28
CA GLY A 239 -6.67 31.02 -20.43
C GLY A 239 -5.36 30.65 -19.71
N GLY A 240 -4.90 31.57 -18.88
CA GLY A 240 -3.82 31.36 -17.92
C GLY A 240 -4.16 30.34 -16.82
N THR A 241 -3.22 30.17 -15.90
CA THR A 241 -3.34 29.28 -14.74
C THR A 241 -4.22 29.86 -13.64
N TRP A 242 -4.81 29.00 -12.80
CA TRP A 242 -5.56 29.39 -11.61
C TRP A 242 -5.46 28.32 -10.51
N GLY A 243 -5.43 28.77 -9.27
CA GLY A 243 -5.19 27.95 -8.08
C GLY A 243 -3.74 28.04 -7.65
N ASP A 244 -3.17 26.93 -7.21
CA ASP A 244 -1.77 26.79 -6.80
C ASP A 244 -0.90 26.18 -7.91
N VAL A 245 -1.35 25.10 -8.56
CA VAL A 245 -0.61 24.38 -9.61
C VAL A 245 -1.49 24.03 -10.82
N GLY A 246 -1.37 24.81 -11.90
CA GLY A 246 -2.03 24.54 -13.19
C GLY A 246 -3.37 25.27 -13.36
N ARG A 247 -4.41 24.58 -13.83
CA ARG A 247 -5.77 25.11 -14.00
C ARG A 247 -6.73 24.32 -13.11
N GLN A 248 -6.73 24.64 -11.81
CA GLN A 248 -7.57 23.99 -10.80
C GLN A 248 -9.02 24.50 -10.84
N ILE A 249 -9.62 24.51 -12.04
CA ILE A 249 -10.95 25.06 -12.31
C ILE A 249 -11.85 23.89 -12.71
N GLU A 250 -13.12 23.92 -12.32
CA GLU A 250 -14.06 22.89 -12.74
C GLU A 250 -14.16 22.75 -14.27
N HIS A 251 -13.90 21.54 -14.73
CA HIS A 251 -14.33 20.98 -16.00
C HIS A 251 -14.31 19.47 -15.82
N ASP A 252 -15.28 18.97 -15.04
CA ASP A 252 -15.30 17.61 -14.48
C ASP A 252 -16.22 16.70 -15.30
N GLY A 253 -15.86 15.42 -15.45
CA GLY A 253 -16.80 14.42 -15.96
C GLY A 253 -17.94 14.21 -14.97
N ILE A 254 -17.66 13.56 -13.85
CA ILE A 254 -18.68 13.23 -12.84
C ILE A 254 -18.25 13.78 -11.47
N LEU A 255 -19.08 14.62 -10.84
CA LEU A 255 -18.89 15.05 -9.47
C LEU A 255 -19.91 14.37 -8.55
N VAL A 256 -19.41 13.52 -7.65
CA VAL A 256 -20.18 12.88 -6.59
C VAL A 256 -19.92 13.64 -5.28
N TRP A 257 -20.97 14.28 -4.76
CA TRP A 257 -20.90 15.10 -3.56
C TRP A 257 -21.96 14.64 -2.53
N ASP A 258 -21.55 14.28 -1.32
CA ASP A 258 -22.43 13.83 -0.23
C ASP A 258 -23.52 12.79 -0.60
N SER A 259 -23.25 11.94 -1.58
CA SER A 259 -24.22 11.01 -2.20
C SER A 259 -23.92 9.55 -1.86
N ASP A 260 -24.93 8.68 -1.89
CA ASP A 260 -24.86 7.26 -1.47
C ASP A 260 -25.48 6.31 -2.51
N ALA A 261 -25.11 5.04 -2.47
CA ALA A 261 -25.57 4.00 -3.40
C ALA A 261 -25.49 4.44 -4.88
N VAL A 262 -24.34 4.99 -5.29
CA VAL A 262 -24.08 5.40 -6.67
C VAL A 262 -23.32 4.27 -7.38
N THR A 263 -23.86 3.79 -8.50
CA THR A 263 -23.23 2.77 -9.35
C THR A 263 -22.97 3.34 -10.74
N LEU A 264 -21.71 3.39 -11.13
CA LEU A 264 -21.26 3.73 -12.48
C LEU A 264 -20.80 2.46 -13.18
N THR A 265 -21.32 2.16 -14.37
CA THR A 265 -21.01 0.92 -15.10
C THR A 265 -20.79 1.18 -16.58
N ASN A 266 -19.68 0.72 -17.16
CA ASN A 266 -19.40 0.91 -18.59
C ASN A 266 -19.49 2.39 -19.01
N ILE A 267 -18.82 3.24 -18.23
CA ILE A 267 -18.68 4.68 -18.50
C ILE A 267 -17.26 4.93 -18.99
N SER A 268 -17.12 5.71 -20.07
CA SER A 268 -15.83 6.30 -20.45
C SER A 268 -15.91 7.80 -20.26
N ALA A 269 -14.95 8.41 -19.57
CA ALA A 269 -14.88 9.85 -19.32
C ALA A 269 -13.46 10.36 -19.57
N HIS A 270 -13.31 11.15 -20.63
CA HIS A 270 -12.02 11.54 -21.19
C HIS A 270 -12.01 12.97 -21.71
N HIS A 271 -10.80 13.54 -21.87
CA HIS A 271 -10.57 14.90 -22.36
C HIS A 271 -11.30 15.99 -21.57
N PHE A 272 -11.56 15.75 -20.28
CA PHE A 272 -11.96 16.79 -19.33
C PHE A 272 -10.76 17.66 -18.95
N GLY A 273 -11.00 18.91 -18.56
CA GLY A 273 -9.94 19.87 -18.22
C GLY A 273 -9.44 19.75 -16.78
N HIS A 274 -10.29 19.17 -15.93
CA HIS A 274 -10.00 18.84 -14.54
C HIS A 274 -10.05 17.31 -14.41
N ASP A 275 -10.98 16.76 -13.64
CA ASP A 275 -11.01 15.32 -13.33
C ASP A 275 -12.05 14.55 -14.16
N GLY A 276 -11.73 13.29 -14.51
CA GLY A 276 -12.70 12.37 -15.10
C GLY A 276 -13.85 12.04 -14.14
N ILE A 277 -13.52 11.82 -12.87
CA ILE A 277 -14.47 11.75 -11.75
C ILE A 277 -13.87 12.32 -10.46
N LEU A 278 -14.67 13.09 -9.72
CA LEU A 278 -14.34 13.60 -8.39
C LEU A 278 -15.38 13.11 -7.36
N ILE A 279 -14.92 12.56 -6.25
CA ILE A 279 -15.75 12.04 -5.15
C ILE A 279 -15.42 12.79 -3.86
N ASN A 280 -16.40 13.53 -3.34
CA ASN A 280 -16.34 14.33 -2.13
C ASN A 280 -17.54 14.02 -1.22
N ASN A 281 -17.46 12.88 -0.52
CA ASN A 281 -18.47 12.43 0.43
C ASN A 281 -18.04 12.76 1.86
N ALA A 282 -18.44 13.92 2.39
CA ALA A 282 -17.94 14.44 3.66
C ALA A 282 -18.13 13.46 4.83
N THR A 283 -17.09 13.30 5.66
CA THR A 283 -17.08 12.39 6.81
C THR A 283 -16.98 13.15 8.15
N PRO A 284 -18.05 13.82 8.63
CA PRO A 284 -17.98 14.66 9.84
C PRO A 284 -17.59 13.91 11.13
N ASN A 285 -17.71 12.58 11.16
CA ASN A 285 -17.34 11.72 12.30
C ASN A 285 -16.07 10.90 12.03
N GLY A 286 -15.25 11.27 11.03
CA GLY A 286 -14.08 10.50 10.61
C GLY A 286 -14.47 9.09 10.17
N LEU A 287 -13.72 8.08 10.62
CA LEU A 287 -13.97 6.66 10.32
C LEU A 287 -15.34 6.13 10.82
N PHE A 288 -16.04 6.88 11.69
CA PHE A 288 -17.39 6.54 12.16
C PHE A 288 -18.51 7.21 11.35
N SER A 289 -18.18 7.92 10.27
CA SER A 289 -19.19 8.39 9.31
C SER A 289 -19.82 7.20 8.58
N PRO A 290 -21.10 7.30 8.16
CA PRO A 290 -21.73 6.26 7.36
C PRO A 290 -20.92 5.96 6.11
N HIS A 291 -20.77 4.68 5.79
CA HIS A 291 -20.25 4.28 4.49
C HIS A 291 -21.23 4.77 3.43
N ARG A 292 -20.71 5.39 2.37
CA ARG A 292 -21.50 5.85 1.23
C ARG A 292 -21.05 5.06 0.03
N SER A 293 -21.88 4.11 -0.38
CA SER A 293 -21.49 3.06 -1.33
C SER A 293 -21.38 3.65 -2.73
N ILE A 294 -20.15 3.89 -3.18
CA ILE A 294 -19.85 4.30 -4.56
C ILE A 294 -19.17 3.12 -5.26
N ALA A 295 -19.72 2.68 -6.38
CA ALA A 295 -19.23 1.55 -7.17
C ALA A 295 -18.90 1.98 -8.60
N LEU A 296 -17.68 1.69 -9.06
CA LEU A 296 -17.22 1.88 -10.43
C LEU A 296 -16.97 0.51 -11.05
N GLN A 297 -17.57 0.20 -12.20
CA GLN A 297 -17.53 -1.15 -12.79
C GLN A 297 -17.28 -1.08 -14.31
N ASN A 298 -16.13 -1.57 -14.77
CA ASN A 298 -15.72 -1.49 -16.18
C ASN A 298 -15.72 -0.03 -16.69
N CYS A 299 -15.16 0.91 -15.92
CA CYS A 299 -15.15 2.33 -16.26
C CYS A 299 -13.75 2.81 -16.69
N HIS A 300 -13.71 3.76 -17.61
CA HIS A 300 -12.50 4.30 -18.20
C HIS A 300 -12.39 5.80 -17.91
N PHE A 301 -11.45 6.21 -17.06
CA PHE A 301 -11.24 7.60 -16.67
C PHE A 301 -9.85 8.05 -17.15
N ASP A 302 -9.75 8.19 -18.47
CA ASP A 302 -8.47 8.27 -19.18
C ASP A 302 -8.30 9.62 -19.88
N THR A 303 -7.05 10.09 -20.03
CA THR A 303 -6.72 11.30 -20.82
C THR A 303 -7.47 12.57 -20.35
N ASN A 304 -7.54 12.80 -19.03
CA ASN A 304 -8.08 14.02 -18.44
C ASN A 304 -6.95 14.99 -18.03
N GLY A 305 -7.27 16.28 -17.93
CA GLY A 305 -6.31 17.37 -17.71
C GLY A 305 -5.63 17.32 -16.34
N ARG A 306 -6.38 16.96 -15.30
CA ARG A 306 -5.87 16.71 -13.95
C ARG A 306 -5.85 15.20 -13.69
N ASN A 307 -6.85 14.63 -13.03
CA ASN A 307 -6.83 13.24 -12.62
C ASN A 307 -7.85 12.38 -13.36
N GLY A 308 -7.62 11.07 -13.43
CA GLY A 308 -8.67 10.12 -13.79
C GLY A 308 -9.76 10.09 -12.71
N LEU A 309 -9.34 9.86 -11.47
CA LEU A 309 -10.18 9.88 -10.27
C LEU A 309 -9.55 10.75 -9.17
N SER A 310 -10.30 11.70 -8.63
CA SER A 310 -10.00 12.39 -7.37
C SER A 310 -10.95 11.93 -6.27
N TRP A 311 -10.45 11.31 -5.20
CA TRP A 311 -11.24 10.85 -4.06
C TRP A 311 -10.86 11.62 -2.78
N VAL A 312 -11.47 12.78 -2.60
CA VAL A 312 -11.09 13.76 -1.57
C VAL A 312 -11.83 13.62 -0.24
N SER A 313 -12.81 12.71 -0.17
CA SER A 313 -13.56 12.38 1.06
C SER A 313 -14.48 11.18 0.84
N GLY A 314 -14.62 10.30 1.83
CA GLY A 314 -15.65 9.27 1.85
C GLY A 314 -15.19 7.91 2.40
N ILE A 315 -16.14 6.99 2.58
CA ILE A 315 -15.86 5.63 3.07
C ILE A 315 -16.60 4.61 2.21
N GLY A 316 -15.88 3.60 1.69
CA GLY A 316 -16.48 2.48 0.95
C GLY A 316 -16.52 2.62 -0.58
N LEU A 317 -15.56 3.33 -1.20
CA LEU A 317 -15.41 3.33 -2.66
C LEU A 317 -14.96 1.94 -3.15
N THR A 318 -15.67 1.38 -4.13
CA THR A 318 -15.23 0.18 -4.86
C THR A 318 -15.02 0.50 -6.33
N ALA A 319 -13.90 0.09 -6.91
CA ALA A 319 -13.64 0.13 -8.35
C ALA A 319 -13.23 -1.25 -8.85
N THR A 320 -13.85 -1.71 -9.93
CA THR A 320 -13.59 -3.05 -10.50
C THR A 320 -13.45 -2.96 -12.01
N ASN A 321 -12.37 -3.54 -12.55
CA ASN A 321 -12.03 -3.52 -13.98
C ASN A 321 -11.93 -2.09 -14.58
N CYS A 322 -11.45 -1.11 -13.81
CA CYS A 322 -11.39 0.28 -14.26
C CYS A 322 -10.00 0.70 -14.77
N THR A 323 -9.95 1.62 -15.74
CA THR A 323 -8.70 2.26 -16.19
C THR A 323 -8.65 3.72 -15.74
N PHE A 324 -7.44 4.15 -15.39
CA PHE A 324 -7.11 5.50 -14.96
C PHE A 324 -5.77 5.90 -15.61
N ASN A 325 -5.76 5.96 -16.95
CA ASN A 325 -4.56 5.96 -17.78
C ASN A 325 -4.40 7.27 -18.57
N HIS A 326 -3.16 7.63 -18.94
CA HIS A 326 -2.85 8.79 -19.80
C HIS A 326 -3.34 10.16 -19.30
N ASN A 327 -3.80 10.27 -18.05
CA ASN A 327 -4.22 11.54 -17.47
C ASN A 327 -3.00 12.46 -17.33
N GLY A 328 -3.15 13.72 -17.71
CA GLY A 328 -2.05 14.68 -17.76
C GLY A 328 -1.01 14.43 -18.84
N ASP A 329 -1.23 13.51 -19.80
CA ASP A 329 -0.34 13.37 -20.96
C ASP A 329 -0.45 14.61 -21.86
N ALA A 330 0.57 15.47 -21.78
CA ALA A 330 0.68 16.69 -22.57
C ALA A 330 0.59 16.44 -24.09
N SER A 331 1.06 15.29 -24.59
CA SER A 331 0.99 14.94 -26.01
C SER A 331 -0.44 14.70 -26.50
N GLN A 332 -1.32 14.22 -25.62
CA GLN A 332 -2.75 14.06 -25.90
C GLN A 332 -3.54 15.34 -25.63
N LEU A 333 -3.07 16.20 -24.72
CA LEU A 333 -3.83 17.33 -24.17
C LEU A 333 -3.37 18.71 -24.65
N GLU A 334 -2.61 18.80 -25.74
CA GLU A 334 -2.37 20.05 -26.46
C GLU A 334 -3.66 20.54 -27.15
N ASN A 335 -4.08 21.78 -26.87
CA ASN A 335 -5.27 22.38 -27.49
C ASN A 335 -4.97 22.95 -28.89
N HIS A 336 -6.02 23.39 -29.58
CA HIS A 336 -5.94 24.01 -30.91
C HIS A 336 -5.13 25.32 -30.99
N GLN A 337 -4.65 25.84 -29.86
CA GLN A 337 -3.80 27.03 -29.75
C GLN A 337 -2.34 26.67 -29.39
N GLY A 338 -1.99 25.38 -29.31
CA GLY A 338 -0.65 24.92 -28.91
C GLY A 338 -0.39 24.98 -27.40
N VAL A 339 -1.46 24.97 -26.58
CA VAL A 339 -1.37 25.07 -25.12
C VAL A 339 -1.71 23.73 -24.48
N TYR A 340 -0.82 23.22 -23.63
CA TYR A 340 -1.08 22.01 -22.84
C TYR A 340 -2.14 22.27 -21.77
N MET A 341 -3.19 21.45 -21.78
CA MET A 341 -4.36 21.55 -20.90
C MET A 341 -4.24 20.63 -19.69
N VAL A 342 -3.09 20.72 -19.00
CA VAL A 342 -2.73 19.86 -17.86
C VAL A 342 -2.72 20.61 -16.53
N SER A 343 -3.02 19.91 -15.43
CA SER A 343 -3.02 20.44 -14.06
C SER A 343 -2.55 19.38 -13.06
N MET A 344 -1.71 19.75 -12.09
CA MET A 344 -1.18 18.77 -11.11
C MET A 344 -2.29 18.25 -10.17
N PRO A 345 -2.20 17.00 -9.66
CA PRO A 345 -1.04 16.11 -9.70
C PRO A 345 -0.92 15.25 -10.97
N ILE A 346 -1.72 15.51 -12.02
CA ILE A 346 -1.68 14.78 -13.32
C ILE A 346 -1.72 13.25 -13.15
N ALA A 347 -2.51 12.77 -12.19
CA ALA A 347 -2.46 11.39 -11.71
C ALA A 347 -3.53 10.47 -12.32
N GLY A 348 -3.31 9.16 -12.28
CA GLY A 348 -4.39 8.20 -12.56
C GLY A 348 -5.48 8.30 -11.48
N CYS A 349 -5.09 8.09 -10.23
CA CYS A 349 -5.95 8.26 -9.06
C CYS A 349 -5.27 9.12 -7.99
N ASP A 350 -6.00 10.08 -7.46
CA ASP A 350 -5.61 11.04 -6.43
C ASP A 350 -6.48 10.84 -5.18
N ILE A 351 -5.88 10.31 -4.12
CA ILE A 351 -6.54 10.02 -2.84
C ILE A 351 -6.01 11.01 -1.79
N GLU A 352 -6.39 12.28 -1.93
CA GLU A 352 -6.06 13.38 -1.02
C GLU A 352 -7.27 13.80 -0.15
N PRO A 353 -7.35 13.40 1.12
CA PRO A 353 -8.46 13.76 2.00
C PRO A 353 -8.48 15.26 2.34
N GLU A 354 -9.43 16.00 1.78
CA GLU A 354 -9.58 17.45 1.95
C GLU A 354 -10.69 17.84 2.95
N THR A 355 -11.87 17.22 2.84
CA THR A 355 -13.08 17.60 3.61
C THR A 355 -13.44 16.61 4.72
N GLY A 356 -12.70 15.51 4.80
CA GLY A 356 -12.96 14.37 5.67
C GLY A 356 -11.90 13.29 5.44
N VAL A 357 -12.04 12.14 6.11
CA VAL A 357 -11.21 10.95 5.86
C VAL A 357 -11.62 10.25 4.58
N THR A 358 -10.68 9.54 3.97
CA THR A 358 -10.90 8.78 2.74
C THR A 358 -10.55 7.31 3.00
N ALA A 359 -11.52 6.44 3.25
CA ALA A 359 -11.22 5.13 3.87
C ALA A 359 -11.96 3.94 3.29
N GLN A 360 -11.42 2.75 3.56
CA GLN A 360 -12.04 1.46 3.19
C GLN A 360 -12.34 1.37 1.69
N GLY A 361 -11.38 1.79 0.88
CA GLY A 361 -11.47 1.72 -0.58
C GLY A 361 -10.98 0.38 -1.09
N ALA A 362 -11.64 -0.17 -2.12
CA ALA A 362 -11.25 -1.41 -2.77
C ALA A 362 -11.13 -1.21 -4.29
N PHE A 363 -9.96 -1.51 -4.86
CA PHE A 363 -9.69 -1.47 -6.29
C PHE A 363 -9.32 -2.87 -6.75
N ASN A 364 -10.06 -3.44 -7.71
CA ASN A 364 -9.90 -4.82 -8.15
C ASN A 364 -9.74 -4.89 -9.68
N HIS A 365 -8.66 -5.50 -10.17
CA HIS A 365 -8.31 -5.55 -11.61
C HIS A 365 -8.24 -4.16 -12.29
N CYS A 366 -7.77 -3.12 -11.58
CA CYS A 366 -7.67 -1.76 -12.12
C CYS A 366 -6.29 -1.46 -12.74
N GLN A 367 -6.25 -0.48 -13.65
CA GLN A 367 -5.05 -0.05 -14.36
C GLN A 367 -4.75 1.42 -14.11
N PHE A 368 -3.48 1.76 -13.92
CA PHE A 368 -2.97 3.11 -13.65
C PHE A 368 -1.69 3.34 -14.46
N HIS A 369 -1.83 3.55 -15.77
CA HIS A 369 -0.73 3.48 -16.74
C HIS A 369 -0.46 4.81 -17.44
N GLU A 370 0.82 5.12 -17.66
CA GLU A 370 1.29 6.17 -18.57
C GLU A 370 0.69 7.57 -18.29
N ASN A 371 0.32 7.84 -17.03
CA ASN A 371 -0.12 9.16 -16.58
C ASN A 371 1.07 10.14 -16.50
N GLY A 372 0.82 11.43 -16.73
CA GLY A 372 1.85 12.47 -16.68
C GLY A 372 2.52 12.60 -15.31
N GLY A 373 1.76 12.35 -14.24
CA GLY A 373 2.19 12.23 -12.86
C GLY A 373 2.10 10.80 -12.32
N PRO A 374 1.87 10.62 -11.01
CA PRO A 374 1.79 9.30 -10.42
C PRO A 374 0.61 8.47 -10.95
N GLY A 375 0.78 7.15 -11.10
CA GLY A 375 -0.36 6.25 -11.37
C GLY A 375 -1.39 6.30 -10.24
N LEU A 376 -0.90 6.29 -9.00
CA LEU A 376 -1.66 6.58 -7.77
C LEU A 376 -0.89 7.60 -6.94
N VAL A 377 -1.56 8.67 -6.50
CA VAL A 377 -1.06 9.60 -5.49
C VAL A 377 -1.96 9.58 -4.25
N SER A 378 -1.35 9.64 -3.07
CA SER A 378 -2.02 9.89 -1.81
C SER A 378 -1.05 10.64 -0.89
N ASP A 379 -0.99 11.97 -1.04
CA ASP A 379 -0.21 12.86 -0.20
C ASP A 379 -1.08 13.41 0.95
N GLY A 380 -0.48 13.60 2.12
CA GLY A 380 -1.17 14.17 3.28
C GLY A 380 -0.36 14.15 4.57
N GLU A 381 0.98 14.12 4.50
CA GLU A 381 1.78 14.30 5.70
C GLU A 381 1.42 15.67 6.34
N GLY A 382 1.09 15.66 7.63
CA GLY A 382 0.66 16.88 8.35
C GLY A 382 -0.77 17.37 8.10
N ARG A 383 -1.56 16.77 7.20
CA ARG A 383 -2.98 17.14 7.01
C ARG A 383 -3.87 16.65 8.16
N PRO A 384 -4.98 17.35 8.49
CA PRO A 384 -5.87 16.99 9.60
C PRO A 384 -6.69 15.72 9.33
N TYR A 385 -6.86 15.37 8.06
CA TYR A 385 -7.52 14.15 7.60
C TYR A 385 -6.49 13.23 6.94
N ARG A 386 -6.78 11.92 6.91
CA ARG A 386 -5.94 10.88 6.33
C ARG A 386 -6.80 9.87 5.58
N ALA A 387 -6.26 9.31 4.51
CA ALA A 387 -6.77 8.10 3.90
C ALA A 387 -6.21 6.89 4.65
N SER A 388 -7.00 5.81 4.69
CA SER A 388 -6.58 4.57 5.34
C SER A 388 -7.43 3.36 4.97
N TYR A 389 -6.87 2.17 5.13
CA TYR A 389 -7.51 0.90 4.78
C TYR A 389 -7.89 0.85 3.29
N ILE A 390 -6.97 1.27 2.43
CA ILE A 390 -7.15 1.19 0.98
C ILE A 390 -6.52 -0.10 0.47
N HIS A 391 -7.28 -0.88 -0.30
CA HIS A 391 -6.87 -2.18 -0.82
C HIS A 391 -6.87 -2.18 -2.35
N PHE A 392 -5.80 -2.71 -2.92
CA PHE A 392 -5.66 -2.95 -4.35
C PHE A 392 -5.40 -4.44 -4.58
N GLU A 393 -6.20 -5.07 -5.44
CA GLU A 393 -6.10 -6.49 -5.77
C GLU A 393 -6.01 -6.66 -7.30
N PHE A 394 -5.03 -7.43 -7.78
CA PHE A 394 -4.81 -7.67 -9.22
C PHE A 394 -4.63 -6.39 -10.07
N CYS A 395 -4.25 -5.27 -9.44
CA CYS A 395 -4.06 -3.99 -10.11
C CYS A 395 -2.66 -3.88 -10.76
N SER A 396 -2.54 -3.03 -11.79
CA SER A 396 -1.26 -2.75 -12.46
C SER A 396 -0.98 -1.26 -12.55
N PHE A 397 0.23 -0.87 -12.17
CA PHE A 397 0.71 0.51 -12.12
C PHE A 397 1.93 0.63 -13.04
N LEU A 398 1.86 1.52 -14.04
CA LEU A 398 2.94 1.74 -15.00
C LEU A 398 3.28 3.23 -15.04
N GLY A 399 4.43 3.58 -14.48
CA GLY A 399 5.00 4.91 -14.59
C GLY A 399 5.96 4.99 -15.78
N THR A 400 5.66 5.82 -16.78
CA THR A 400 6.57 6.14 -17.90
C THR A 400 7.02 7.61 -17.87
N THR A 401 6.18 8.49 -17.32
CA THR A 401 6.41 9.93 -17.12
C THR A 401 6.40 10.34 -15.64
N GLY A 402 5.66 9.63 -14.79
CA GLY A 402 5.68 9.76 -13.34
C GLY A 402 5.95 8.44 -12.62
N ALA A 403 5.88 8.43 -11.29
CA ALA A 403 6.06 7.22 -10.47
C ALA A 403 4.83 6.28 -10.59
N PRO A 404 4.98 4.95 -10.47
CA PRO A 404 3.82 4.05 -10.50
C PRO A 404 2.85 4.34 -9.35
N ILE A 405 3.39 4.58 -8.14
CA ILE A 405 2.65 5.04 -6.96
C ILE A 405 3.47 6.07 -6.17
N PHE A 406 2.77 6.97 -5.47
CA PHE A 406 3.29 7.90 -4.47
C PHE A 406 2.30 7.91 -3.30
N VAL A 407 2.60 7.18 -2.21
CA VAL A 407 1.63 6.99 -1.12
C VAL A 407 2.26 7.29 0.22
N GLU A 408 1.84 8.40 0.84
CA GLU A 408 2.35 8.90 2.12
C GLU A 408 1.28 8.82 3.22
N GLN A 409 0.41 7.80 3.14
CA GLN A 409 -0.73 7.63 4.03
C GLN A 409 -0.90 6.18 4.54
N PRO A 410 -1.46 5.99 5.76
CA PRO A 410 -1.45 4.72 6.48
C PRO A 410 -2.31 3.62 5.86
N ARG A 411 -1.96 2.35 6.13
CA ARG A 411 -2.82 1.17 5.91
C ARG A 411 -3.23 0.97 4.44
N PHE A 412 -2.33 1.29 3.51
CA PHE A 412 -2.46 0.89 2.11
C PHE A 412 -1.97 -0.56 1.94
N SER A 413 -2.68 -1.34 1.13
CA SER A 413 -2.36 -2.75 0.88
C SER A 413 -2.53 -3.12 -0.58
N TYR A 414 -1.59 -3.92 -1.10
CA TYR A 414 -1.54 -4.37 -2.48
C TYR A 414 -1.39 -5.89 -2.49
N THR A 415 -2.26 -6.59 -3.20
CA THR A 415 -2.24 -8.05 -3.32
C THR A 415 -2.30 -8.45 -4.79
N ASN A 416 -1.37 -9.30 -5.24
CA ASN A 416 -1.27 -9.75 -6.64
C ASN A 416 -1.08 -8.59 -7.65
N CYS A 417 -0.54 -7.44 -7.19
CA CYS A 417 -0.37 -6.24 -8.02
C CYS A 417 0.97 -6.23 -8.78
N GLN A 418 1.03 -5.44 -9.84
CA GLN A 418 2.21 -5.26 -10.69
C GLN A 418 2.64 -3.79 -10.73
N PHE A 419 3.93 -3.52 -10.57
CA PHE A 419 4.51 -2.18 -10.56
C PHE A 419 5.64 -2.09 -11.58
N TYR A 420 5.53 -1.18 -12.54
CA TYR A 420 6.49 -0.97 -13.61
C TYR A 420 7.05 0.46 -13.54
N GLY A 421 8.29 0.61 -13.07
CA GLY A 421 8.98 1.89 -12.87
C GLY A 421 9.37 2.18 -11.41
N THR A 422 10.06 3.32 -11.19
CA THR A 422 10.56 3.70 -9.86
C THR A 422 9.45 4.11 -8.90
N ILE A 423 9.29 3.38 -7.80
CA ILE A 423 8.44 3.81 -6.67
C ILE A 423 9.26 4.71 -5.76
N THR A 424 8.87 5.98 -5.69
CA THR A 424 9.62 7.06 -5.02
C THR A 424 9.15 7.36 -3.59
N SER A 425 7.97 6.86 -3.18
CA SER A 425 7.42 7.15 -1.86
C SER A 425 6.58 6.01 -1.28
N GLY A 426 6.59 5.95 0.05
CA GLY A 426 5.83 5.05 0.89
C GLY A 426 5.44 5.76 2.19
N TYR A 427 4.65 5.11 3.05
CA TYR A 427 4.17 5.75 4.27
C TYR A 427 5.09 5.53 5.47
N ARG A 428 5.41 6.64 6.16
CA ARG A 428 6.21 6.65 7.38
C ARG A 428 5.35 6.22 8.57
N ALA A 429 5.02 4.94 8.64
CA ALA A 429 4.11 4.42 9.67
C ALA A 429 4.68 4.50 11.09
N ASP A 430 3.85 4.92 12.04
CA ASP A 430 4.17 4.91 13.48
C ASP A 430 4.07 3.49 14.06
N THR A 431 3.22 2.64 13.49
CA THR A 431 3.03 1.24 13.91
C THR A 431 3.10 0.27 12.71
N ARG A 432 3.45 -1.01 12.94
CA ARG A 432 3.50 -2.03 11.87
C ARG A 432 2.13 -2.22 11.19
N ALA A 433 1.05 -2.09 11.94
CA ALA A 433 -0.32 -2.17 11.43
C ALA A 433 -0.68 -1.02 10.47
N GLU A 434 0.08 0.08 10.47
CA GLU A 434 -0.11 1.23 9.58
C GLU A 434 0.83 1.23 8.38
N GLY A 435 1.85 0.37 8.37
CA GLY A 435 2.77 0.21 7.26
C GLY A 435 2.07 -0.18 5.97
N THR A 436 2.62 0.27 4.84
CA THR A 436 2.18 -0.17 3.51
C THR A 436 2.53 -1.66 3.34
N ASN A 437 1.57 -2.47 2.91
CA ASN A 437 1.76 -3.92 2.76
C ASN A 437 1.63 -4.35 1.29
N TYR A 438 2.58 -5.14 0.80
CA TYR A 438 2.61 -5.73 -0.53
C TYR A 438 2.65 -7.24 -0.38
N VAL A 439 1.72 -7.95 -1.02
CA VAL A 439 1.59 -9.41 -0.92
C VAL A 439 1.53 -10.00 -2.32
N ASN A 440 2.43 -10.93 -2.65
CA ASN A 440 2.49 -11.59 -3.95
C ASN A 440 2.56 -10.60 -5.13
N CYS A 441 3.25 -9.47 -4.96
CA CYS A 441 3.35 -8.40 -5.96
C CYS A 441 4.63 -8.53 -6.80
N LEU A 442 4.57 -8.05 -8.04
CA LEU A 442 5.70 -7.93 -8.96
C LEU A 442 6.16 -6.48 -9.07
N PHE A 443 7.46 -6.23 -9.00
CA PHE A 443 8.10 -4.95 -9.26
C PHE A 443 9.12 -5.10 -10.38
N SER A 444 9.08 -4.27 -11.42
CA SER A 444 10.09 -4.28 -12.49
C SER A 444 10.38 -2.90 -13.07
N ASP A 445 11.57 -2.72 -13.63
CA ASP A 445 12.00 -1.51 -14.34
C ASP A 445 11.72 -1.56 -15.84
N LYS A 446 11.30 -2.72 -16.32
CA LYS A 446 10.87 -2.93 -17.69
C LYS A 446 9.56 -3.71 -17.74
N TYR A 447 8.90 -3.56 -18.87
CA TYR A 447 7.72 -4.32 -19.23
C TYR A 447 7.79 -4.74 -20.70
N ALA A 448 7.00 -5.73 -21.07
CA ALA A 448 6.57 -5.93 -22.45
C ALA A 448 5.09 -5.55 -22.56
N LYS A 449 4.61 -5.27 -23.77
CA LYS A 449 3.17 -5.17 -24.03
C LYS A 449 2.69 -6.52 -24.56
N ASP A 450 1.58 -7.03 -24.03
CA ASP A 450 0.95 -8.25 -24.53
C ASP A 450 0.19 -8.00 -25.86
N ALA A 451 -0.54 -9.00 -26.35
CA ALA A 451 -1.32 -8.88 -27.59
C ALA A 451 -2.48 -7.86 -27.50
N ALA A 452 -2.92 -7.51 -26.29
CA ALA A 452 -3.91 -6.45 -26.02
C ALA A 452 -3.26 -5.08 -25.72
N GLY A 453 -1.92 -4.99 -25.76
CA GLY A 453 -1.17 -3.78 -25.44
C GLY A 453 -0.92 -3.57 -23.94
N LEU A 454 -1.35 -4.50 -23.08
CA LEU A 454 -1.25 -4.36 -21.63
C LEU A 454 0.17 -4.66 -21.14
N PRO A 455 0.67 -3.95 -20.10
CA PRO A 455 1.99 -4.20 -19.55
C PRO A 455 2.03 -5.57 -18.83
N ILE A 456 2.93 -6.41 -19.29
CA ILE A 456 3.29 -7.70 -18.71
C ILE A 456 4.79 -7.71 -18.36
N ALA A 457 5.20 -8.64 -17.50
CA ALA A 457 6.61 -8.84 -17.17
C ALA A 457 7.43 -9.09 -18.45
N GLY A 458 8.42 -8.24 -18.74
CA GLY A 458 9.20 -8.33 -19.96
C GLY A 458 10.32 -7.29 -20.05
N ASN A 459 11.27 -7.52 -20.96
CA ASN A 459 12.53 -6.78 -21.07
C ASN A 459 12.53 -5.75 -22.23
N THR A 460 11.35 -5.35 -22.74
CA THR A 460 11.22 -4.64 -24.02
C THR A 460 11.23 -3.13 -23.87
N TYR A 461 10.43 -2.58 -22.94
CA TYR A 461 10.22 -1.15 -22.79
C TYR A 461 10.73 -0.68 -21.42
N PRO A 462 11.51 0.41 -21.36
CA PRO A 462 11.92 1.02 -20.09
C PRO A 462 10.72 1.71 -19.42
N ALA A 463 10.64 1.60 -18.10
CA ALA A 463 9.75 2.40 -17.27
C ALA A 463 10.47 3.66 -16.73
N TYR A 464 9.71 4.56 -16.09
CA TYR A 464 10.20 5.83 -15.56
C TYR A 464 11.31 5.63 -14.53
N GLY A 465 12.34 6.48 -14.62
CA GLY A 465 13.62 6.32 -13.93
C GLY A 465 14.83 6.30 -14.89
N LEU A 466 14.60 6.18 -16.20
CA LEU A 466 15.66 6.11 -17.24
C LEU A 466 15.69 7.33 -18.19
N GLN A 467 15.13 8.48 -17.78
CA GLN A 467 15.31 9.76 -18.47
C GLN A 467 16.82 10.09 -18.59
N PRO A 468 17.37 10.38 -19.79
CA PRO A 468 18.81 10.61 -20.00
C PRO A 468 19.35 11.82 -19.21
N GLY A 469 19.78 11.58 -17.97
CA GLY A 469 20.30 12.62 -17.06
C GLY A 469 20.12 12.26 -15.58
N TYR A 470 19.04 11.54 -15.22
CA TYR A 470 18.91 10.95 -13.88
C TYR A 470 19.66 9.61 -13.86
N VAL A 471 20.94 9.69 -13.50
CA VAL A 471 21.84 8.54 -13.44
C VAL A 471 21.37 7.59 -12.34
N GLN A 472 21.04 6.34 -12.72
CA GLN A 472 20.50 5.23 -11.90
C GLN A 472 18.97 5.26 -11.68
N GLY A 473 18.24 4.59 -12.58
CA GLY A 473 16.89 4.10 -12.32
C GLY A 473 16.89 3.12 -11.14
N LYS A 474 15.78 3.11 -10.38
CA LYS A 474 15.62 2.32 -9.15
C LYS A 474 14.26 1.60 -9.18
N LEU A 475 14.10 0.41 -8.59
CA LEU A 475 12.75 -0.14 -8.37
C LEU A 475 12.09 0.53 -7.17
N LEU A 476 12.78 0.53 -6.02
CA LEU A 476 12.32 1.15 -4.78
C LEU A 476 13.32 2.21 -4.30
N ASP A 477 12.88 3.46 -4.16
CA ASP A 477 13.63 4.50 -3.45
C ASP A 477 13.17 4.57 -1.99
N LEU A 478 13.76 3.70 -1.17
CA LEU A 478 13.50 3.50 0.24
C LEU A 478 14.12 4.61 1.10
N ASN A 479 13.71 5.85 0.87
CA ASN A 479 14.06 6.95 1.76
C ASN A 479 13.44 6.72 3.16
N PHE A 480 14.28 6.65 4.18
CA PHE A 480 13.91 6.44 5.58
C PHE A 480 12.88 7.40 6.16
N SER A 481 12.85 8.65 5.68
CA SER A 481 11.83 9.61 6.11
C SER A 481 10.43 9.20 5.66
N LYS A 482 10.33 8.29 4.67
CA LYS A 482 9.09 7.86 4.02
C LYS A 482 8.79 6.37 4.23
N TRP A 483 9.78 5.49 4.26
CA TRP A 483 9.54 4.03 4.27
C TRP A 483 9.69 3.36 5.64
N LYS A 484 8.89 3.79 6.63
CA LYS A 484 8.86 3.09 7.94
C LYS A 484 7.82 1.97 7.96
N ARG A 485 8.24 0.82 8.50
CA ARG A 485 7.42 -0.35 8.84
C ARG A 485 6.68 -1.03 7.67
N ALA A 486 7.00 -0.71 6.41
CA ALA A 486 6.44 -1.38 5.24
C ALA A 486 6.71 -2.90 5.24
N THR A 487 5.86 -3.69 4.57
CA THR A 487 6.02 -5.14 4.47
C THR A 487 5.85 -5.59 3.02
N PHE A 488 6.78 -6.41 2.54
CA PHE A 488 6.72 -7.10 1.26
C PHE A 488 6.72 -8.60 1.55
N GLU A 489 5.67 -9.33 1.19
CA GLU A 489 5.53 -10.77 1.42
C GLU A 489 5.32 -11.51 0.11
N ARG A 490 6.12 -12.56 -0.17
CA ARG A 490 6.08 -13.31 -1.44
C ARG A 490 6.22 -12.45 -2.70
N CYS A 491 6.87 -11.29 -2.60
CA CYS A 491 7.02 -10.37 -3.72
C CYS A 491 8.22 -10.73 -4.62
N GLU A 492 8.08 -10.47 -5.91
CA GLU A 492 9.14 -10.61 -6.91
C GLU A 492 9.62 -9.23 -7.37
N PHE A 493 10.94 -9.03 -7.43
CA PHE A 493 11.58 -7.80 -7.88
C PHE A 493 12.49 -8.14 -9.07
N VAL A 494 12.30 -7.51 -10.21
CA VAL A 494 12.97 -7.84 -11.47
C VAL A 494 13.58 -6.58 -12.06
N ALA A 495 14.85 -6.32 -11.75
CA ALA A 495 15.58 -5.18 -12.32
C ALA A 495 16.47 -5.65 -13.48
N TYR A 496 16.21 -5.20 -14.70
CA TYR A 496 17.05 -5.50 -15.86
C TYR A 496 18.24 -4.54 -15.96
N GLU A 497 18.02 -3.26 -15.67
CA GLU A 497 18.99 -2.15 -15.83
C GLU A 497 19.07 -1.22 -14.61
N SER A 498 18.16 -1.38 -13.65
CA SER A 498 18.01 -0.52 -12.47
C SER A 498 18.65 -1.09 -11.20
N ILE A 499 18.86 -0.21 -10.21
CA ILE A 499 19.10 -0.59 -8.83
C ILE A 499 17.79 -1.15 -8.24
N ILE A 500 17.81 -2.34 -7.62
CA ILE A 500 16.59 -2.87 -6.97
C ILE A 500 16.17 -1.97 -5.79
N LEU A 501 17.06 -1.80 -4.81
CA LEU A 501 16.80 -1.04 -3.59
C LEU A 501 17.81 0.09 -3.47
N ASN A 502 17.33 1.32 -3.34
CA ASN A 502 18.15 2.48 -3.00
C ASN A 502 17.63 3.13 -1.73
N PHE A 503 18.52 3.50 -0.82
CA PHE A 503 18.17 4.29 0.36
C PHE A 503 18.90 5.64 0.22
N GLY A 504 18.15 6.68 -0.19
CA GLY A 504 18.75 7.95 -0.59
C GLY A 504 19.47 8.71 0.53
N VAL A 505 20.81 8.62 0.57
CA VAL A 505 21.70 9.60 1.23
C VAL A 505 22.16 10.66 0.23
N ASN A 506 21.19 11.28 -0.46
CA ASN A 506 21.41 12.23 -1.56
C ASN A 506 21.43 13.71 -1.12
N THR A 507 21.63 14.02 0.16
CA THR A 507 21.98 15.38 0.59
C THR A 507 23.49 15.59 0.40
N PRO A 508 23.95 16.48 -0.50
CA PRO A 508 25.38 16.75 -0.71
C PRO A 508 26.05 17.40 0.51
N ASP A 509 25.24 17.87 1.46
CA ASP A 509 25.66 18.27 2.79
C ASP A 509 26.24 17.06 3.54
N TYR A 510 27.56 16.91 3.42
CA TYR A 510 28.45 16.16 4.30
C TYR A 510 28.47 16.74 5.73
N ILE A 511 27.31 17.14 6.27
CA ILE A 511 27.13 17.34 7.70
C ILE A 511 27.28 15.96 8.33
N LEU A 512 28.37 15.83 9.08
CA LEU A 512 28.80 14.67 9.84
C LEU A 512 27.67 14.09 10.73
N ILE A 513 26.82 13.24 10.15
CA ILE A 513 26.03 12.23 10.89
C ILE A 513 26.97 11.09 11.33
N LYS A 514 28.09 11.46 11.96
CA LYS A 514 29.02 10.52 12.60
C LYS A 514 28.48 10.04 13.96
N ASP A 515 27.49 10.74 14.51
CA ASP A 515 26.93 10.44 15.83
C ASP A 515 25.47 9.98 15.82
N SER A 516 24.61 10.42 14.88
CA SER A 516 23.23 9.89 14.79
C SER A 516 23.14 8.47 14.22
N CYS A 517 24.08 8.04 13.36
CA CYS A 517 24.15 6.66 12.87
C CYS A 517 24.60 5.62 13.93
N ARG A 518 24.86 6.03 15.19
CA ARG A 518 25.20 5.09 16.28
C ARG A 518 23.99 4.35 16.85
N VAL A 519 22.79 4.88 16.64
CA VAL A 519 21.54 4.25 17.07
C VAL A 519 20.85 3.71 15.82
N SER A 520 21.04 2.42 15.57
CA SER A 520 20.24 1.74 14.56
C SER A 520 18.76 1.90 14.89
N PRO A 521 17.90 2.22 13.92
CA PRO A 521 16.47 2.20 14.16
C PRO A 521 16.07 0.79 14.60
N PRO A 522 15.23 0.64 15.64
CA PRO A 522 14.78 -0.68 16.06
C PRO A 522 14.02 -1.36 14.91
N LEU A 523 14.04 -2.70 14.93
CA LEU A 523 13.54 -3.56 13.85
C LEU A 523 12.08 -3.29 13.45
N ASP A 524 11.29 -2.80 14.40
CA ASP A 524 9.90 -2.44 14.16
C ASP A 524 9.77 -1.28 13.18
N GLU A 525 10.79 -0.43 13.02
CA GLU A 525 10.86 0.67 12.05
C GLU A 525 11.20 0.23 10.62
N CYS A 526 11.89 -0.90 10.45
CA CYS A 526 12.41 -1.36 9.16
C CYS A 526 11.31 -1.83 8.20
N ALA A 527 11.53 -1.66 6.90
CA ALA A 527 10.83 -2.39 5.85
C ALA A 527 11.17 -3.89 5.92
N ILE A 528 10.17 -4.77 5.88
CA ILE A 528 10.36 -6.24 5.96
C ILE A 528 10.15 -6.88 4.60
N PHE A 529 11.08 -7.73 4.17
CA PHE A 529 11.00 -8.55 2.97
C PHE A 529 10.91 -10.03 3.34
N LYS A 530 9.69 -10.58 3.30
CA LYS A 530 9.35 -11.93 3.74
C LYS A 530 9.20 -12.87 2.54
N VAL A 531 10.08 -13.85 2.40
CA VAL A 531 10.06 -14.88 1.32
C VAL A 531 9.99 -14.22 -0.07
N CYS A 532 10.84 -13.22 -0.33
CA CYS A 532 10.84 -12.48 -1.59
C CYS A 532 11.87 -13.04 -2.61
N HIS A 533 11.66 -12.77 -3.90
CA HIS A 533 12.60 -13.15 -4.96
C HIS A 533 13.14 -11.90 -5.66
N PHE A 534 14.46 -11.72 -5.61
CA PHE A 534 15.17 -10.61 -6.25
C PHE A 534 15.91 -11.11 -7.48
N LYS A 535 15.46 -10.69 -8.67
CA LYS A 535 16.05 -10.99 -9.97
C LYS A 535 16.75 -9.73 -10.51
N TYR A 536 18.00 -9.84 -10.94
CA TYR A 536 18.80 -8.69 -11.43
C TYR A 536 19.57 -9.02 -12.72
N GLY A 537 19.51 -8.14 -13.72
CA GLY A 537 20.35 -8.18 -14.92
C GLY A 537 21.62 -7.35 -14.76
N SER A 538 22.55 -7.45 -15.72
CA SER A 538 23.68 -6.53 -15.81
C SER A 538 23.19 -5.15 -16.26
N ALA A 539 23.30 -4.11 -15.44
CA ALA A 539 23.09 -2.75 -15.94
C ALA A 539 24.06 -2.47 -17.10
N ALA A 540 23.56 -1.89 -18.18
CA ALA A 540 24.33 -1.65 -19.41
C ALA A 540 25.47 -0.61 -19.26
N SER A 541 25.65 -0.04 -18.06
CA SER A 541 26.67 0.95 -17.73
C SER A 541 27.89 0.31 -17.09
N THR A 542 29.01 0.31 -17.81
CA THR A 542 30.33 -0.14 -17.30
C THR A 542 30.92 0.75 -16.20
N THR A 543 30.25 1.86 -15.85
CA THR A 543 30.68 2.80 -14.80
C THR A 543 29.78 2.82 -13.56
N ALA A 544 28.59 2.22 -13.62
CA ALA A 544 27.70 2.07 -12.47
C ALA A 544 27.53 0.58 -12.15
N ALA A 545 28.19 0.09 -11.10
CA ALA A 545 27.94 -1.29 -10.67
C ALA A 545 26.50 -1.46 -10.17
N ASN A 546 25.98 -2.69 -10.28
CA ASN A 546 24.68 -3.09 -9.74
C ASN A 546 24.71 -3.10 -8.20
N TYR A 547 24.68 -1.93 -7.58
CA TYR A 547 24.67 -1.83 -6.12
C TYR A 547 23.30 -2.17 -5.55
N LEU A 548 23.27 -2.99 -4.50
CA LEU A 548 22.22 -2.94 -3.49
C LEU A 548 22.67 -1.94 -2.41
N THR A 549 22.73 -0.66 -2.77
CA THR A 549 23.37 0.39 -1.96
C THR A 549 22.69 0.57 -0.61
N TRP A 550 23.49 0.43 0.46
CA TRP A 550 23.22 0.98 1.79
C TRP A 550 21.82 0.71 2.36
N ALA A 551 21.60 -0.46 2.97
CA ALA A 551 20.30 -0.83 3.55
C ALA A 551 20.29 -0.84 5.10
N PRO A 552 20.61 0.25 5.82
CA PRO A 552 19.93 0.46 7.09
C PRO A 552 18.42 0.52 6.77
N GLY A 553 17.56 -0.07 7.61
CA GLY A 553 16.11 0.05 7.45
C GLY A 553 15.41 -1.02 6.61
N ALA A 554 16.13 -2.04 6.13
CA ALA A 554 15.51 -3.26 5.61
C ALA A 554 15.83 -4.47 6.51
N ALA A 555 14.88 -5.40 6.59
CA ALA A 555 15.05 -6.71 7.22
C ALA A 555 14.51 -7.79 6.27
N PHE A 556 15.22 -8.88 6.10
CA PHE A 556 14.78 -10.03 5.30
C PHE A 556 14.33 -11.17 6.24
N VAL A 557 13.24 -11.85 5.90
CA VAL A 557 12.62 -12.88 6.75
C VAL A 557 12.20 -14.07 5.88
N GLY A 558 12.35 -15.30 6.38
CA GLY A 558 12.05 -16.50 5.59
C GLY A 558 12.99 -16.69 4.40
N SER A 559 12.61 -17.57 3.47
CA SER A 559 13.46 -18.00 2.35
C SER A 559 13.52 -16.96 1.22
N THR A 560 14.35 -15.94 1.37
CA THR A 560 14.56 -14.90 0.35
C THR A 560 15.64 -15.34 -0.66
N GLN A 561 15.36 -15.18 -1.94
CA GLN A 561 16.21 -15.64 -3.04
C GLN A 561 16.77 -14.47 -3.85
N PHE A 562 18.02 -14.60 -4.31
CA PHE A 562 18.66 -13.67 -5.24
C PHE A 562 19.06 -14.41 -6.52
N THR A 563 18.81 -13.84 -7.70
CA THR A 563 19.03 -14.51 -8.99
C THR A 563 19.49 -13.52 -10.07
N ASN A 564 20.68 -13.76 -10.61
CA ASN A 564 21.17 -13.08 -11.79
C ASN A 564 20.38 -13.54 -13.04
N LEU A 565 19.81 -12.58 -13.77
CA LEU A 565 19.04 -12.78 -15.02
C LEU A 565 19.94 -12.95 -16.25
N ALA A 566 21.18 -12.46 -16.19
CA ALA A 566 22.11 -12.56 -17.30
C ALA A 566 22.80 -13.93 -17.31
N ALA A 567 22.78 -14.60 -18.46
CA ALA A 567 23.80 -15.60 -18.75
C ALA A 567 25.17 -14.89 -18.74
N PRO A 568 26.24 -15.48 -18.18
CA PRO A 568 27.54 -14.81 -18.00
C PRO A 568 28.27 -14.63 -19.34
N THR A 569 27.88 -13.62 -20.12
CA THR A 569 28.57 -13.22 -21.34
C THR A 569 29.74 -12.31 -20.99
N ASN A 570 30.96 -12.88 -20.98
CA ASN A 570 32.26 -12.22 -20.91
C ASN A 570 32.60 -11.51 -19.57
N ASN A 571 33.16 -12.25 -18.61
CA ASN A 571 34.06 -11.81 -17.50
C ASN A 571 33.72 -10.57 -16.64
N ALA A 572 32.61 -9.88 -16.86
CA ALA A 572 32.17 -8.74 -16.07
C ALA A 572 31.63 -9.25 -14.72
N VAL A 573 32.51 -9.27 -13.71
CA VAL A 573 32.14 -9.60 -12.34
C VAL A 573 31.07 -8.63 -11.85
N GLN A 574 29.82 -9.10 -11.78
CA GLN A 574 28.74 -8.32 -11.20
C GLN A 574 28.95 -8.24 -9.69
N ASN A 575 29.38 -7.07 -9.23
CA ASN A 575 29.58 -6.76 -7.81
C ASN A 575 28.25 -6.36 -7.16
N PHE A 576 27.49 -7.35 -6.71
CA PHE A 576 26.46 -7.14 -5.70
C PHE A 576 27.15 -6.74 -4.39
N ARG A 577 26.64 -5.73 -3.69
CA ARG A 577 27.15 -5.33 -2.36
C ARG A 577 26.01 -5.29 -1.37
N LEU A 578 26.16 -5.99 -0.25
CA LEU A 578 25.25 -5.95 0.90
C LEU A 578 25.85 -5.04 1.98
N PHE A 579 25.25 -3.86 2.13
CA PHE A 579 25.60 -2.91 3.16
C PHE A 579 24.58 -3.02 4.31
N TRP A 580 25.05 -3.43 5.49
CA TRP A 580 24.22 -3.66 6.67
C TRP A 580 24.74 -2.86 7.87
N ASN A 581 23.82 -2.24 8.62
CA ASN A 581 24.12 -1.64 9.93
C ASN A 581 23.43 -2.45 11.03
N ARG A 582 24.18 -2.64 12.14
CA ARG A 582 23.84 -3.32 13.41
C ARG A 582 22.33 -3.41 13.72
N ILE A 583 21.84 -4.57 14.14
CA ILE A 583 20.46 -4.76 14.63
C ILE A 583 20.43 -5.03 16.14
N SER A 584 19.40 -4.54 16.82
CA SER A 584 19.06 -4.92 18.20
C SER A 584 18.34 -6.28 18.25
N SER A 585 19.10 -7.32 18.58
CA SER A 585 18.71 -8.57 19.28
C SER A 585 17.48 -9.43 18.95
N GLU A 586 16.54 -9.05 18.07
CA GLU A 586 15.24 -9.77 17.95
C GLU A 586 14.65 -9.88 16.51
N SER A 587 15.36 -10.48 15.53
CA SER A 587 14.67 -10.88 14.26
C SER A 587 15.27 -12.06 13.51
N SER A 588 14.47 -13.10 13.31
CA SER A 588 14.79 -14.29 12.53
C SER A 588 14.92 -14.00 11.03
N LEU A 589 16.14 -14.12 10.52
CA LEU A 589 16.38 -14.29 9.08
C LEU A 589 16.10 -15.74 8.70
N GLY A 590 15.47 -15.98 7.56
CA GLY A 590 15.35 -17.33 7.01
C GLY A 590 16.48 -17.68 6.04
N THR A 591 16.27 -18.70 5.22
CA THR A 591 17.26 -19.19 4.27
C THR A 591 17.62 -18.12 3.22
N VAL A 592 18.91 -17.83 3.07
CA VAL A 592 19.43 -16.97 1.98
C VAL A 592 20.12 -17.87 0.96
N ASN A 593 19.61 -17.88 -0.27
CA ASN A 593 20.12 -18.72 -1.34
C ASN A 593 20.83 -17.87 -2.40
N LEU A 594 22.14 -18.08 -2.55
CA LEU A 594 23.03 -17.44 -3.52
C LEU A 594 23.53 -18.50 -4.54
N ASN A 595 22.61 -19.23 -5.17
CA ASN A 595 22.89 -20.25 -6.20
C ASN A 595 22.56 -19.75 -7.62
N ALA A 596 22.77 -18.46 -7.89
CA ALA A 596 22.55 -17.86 -9.21
C ALA A 596 23.73 -18.10 -10.18
N ALA A 597 23.65 -17.56 -11.40
CA ALA A 597 24.82 -17.49 -12.30
C ALA A 597 25.99 -16.68 -11.66
N PRO A 598 27.26 -16.95 -12.04
CA PRO A 598 28.44 -16.52 -11.29
C PRO A 598 28.46 -15.01 -10.97
N SER A 599 28.31 -14.67 -9.70
CA SER A 599 28.19 -13.28 -9.19
C SER A 599 29.07 -13.07 -7.95
N PHE A 600 29.45 -11.82 -7.69
CA PHE A 600 30.21 -11.44 -6.50
C PHE A 600 29.31 -10.68 -5.52
N TYR A 601 29.39 -11.02 -4.23
CA TYR A 601 28.59 -10.49 -3.13
C TYR A 601 29.53 -9.93 -2.04
N GLY A 602 29.79 -8.63 -2.07
CA GLY A 602 30.62 -7.95 -1.06
C GLY A 602 29.83 -7.51 0.17
N VAL A 603 30.37 -7.72 1.38
CA VAL A 603 29.84 -7.18 2.65
C VAL A 603 30.88 -6.21 3.23
N GLU A 604 30.61 -4.91 3.11
CA GLU A 604 31.58 -3.82 3.40
C GLU A 604 31.24 -3.01 4.67
N CYS A 605 30.38 -3.52 5.56
CA CYS A 605 29.94 -2.76 6.75
C CYS A 605 29.81 -3.61 8.03
N PRO A 606 30.00 -3.01 9.22
CA PRO A 606 29.88 -3.69 10.50
C PRO A 606 28.42 -3.93 10.92
N GLY A 607 28.01 -5.21 10.98
CA GLY A 607 26.77 -5.59 11.67
C GLY A 607 25.82 -6.53 10.93
N LEU A 608 26.23 -7.21 9.86
CA LEU A 608 25.39 -8.23 9.22
C LEU A 608 25.17 -9.38 10.20
N LYS A 609 23.98 -9.43 10.81
CA LYS A 609 23.52 -10.57 11.62
C LYS A 609 22.78 -11.54 10.69
N ILE A 610 23.05 -12.84 10.80
CA ILE A 610 22.24 -13.90 10.18
C ILE A 610 21.73 -14.85 11.26
N GLY A 611 20.41 -14.98 11.38
CA GLY A 611 19.79 -16.19 11.94
C GLY A 611 19.15 -16.15 13.34
N ASP A 612 18.47 -15.07 13.74
CA ASP A 612 17.87 -14.96 15.10
C ASP A 612 16.62 -15.84 15.36
N SER A 613 16.40 -16.94 14.62
CA SER A 613 15.26 -17.84 14.88
C SER A 613 15.65 -18.95 15.85
N PRO A 614 14.92 -19.12 16.98
CA PRO A 614 15.07 -20.31 17.81
C PRO A 614 14.33 -21.54 17.25
N SER A 615 13.46 -21.40 16.25
CA SER A 615 12.57 -22.48 15.77
C SER A 615 13.00 -23.19 14.49
N ASP A 616 13.75 -22.53 13.61
CA ASP A 616 14.07 -23.03 12.27
C ASP A 616 15.58 -22.98 12.02
N PRO A 617 16.19 -24.02 11.42
CA PRO A 617 17.60 -24.00 11.03
C PRO A 617 17.80 -23.09 9.81
N ILE A 618 18.71 -22.14 9.91
CA ILE A 618 18.81 -21.02 8.96
C ILE A 618 19.95 -21.29 8.00
N LYS A 619 19.61 -21.62 6.75
CA LYS A 619 20.60 -22.05 5.75
C LYS A 619 21.07 -20.86 4.91
N VAL A 620 22.37 -20.62 4.84
CA VAL A 620 23.01 -19.76 3.83
C VAL A 620 23.64 -20.69 2.80
N VAL A 621 23.27 -20.58 1.52
CA VAL A 621 23.85 -21.41 0.46
C VAL A 621 24.59 -20.52 -0.53
N ILE A 622 25.85 -20.86 -0.80
CA ILE A 622 26.78 -20.15 -1.69
C ILE A 622 27.22 -21.14 -2.76
N GLY A 623 26.42 -21.23 -3.83
CA GLY A 623 26.57 -22.19 -4.92
C GLY A 623 27.06 -21.57 -6.24
N ASN A 624 27.14 -22.37 -7.30
CA ASN A 624 27.23 -21.92 -8.70
C ASN A 624 28.28 -20.82 -8.99
N GLN A 625 29.49 -21.02 -8.49
CA GLN A 625 30.63 -20.07 -8.63
C GLN A 625 30.42 -18.67 -8.03
N ASN A 626 29.38 -18.47 -7.20
CA ASN A 626 29.14 -17.21 -6.53
C ASN A 626 30.15 -16.96 -5.41
N THR A 627 30.64 -15.73 -5.28
CA THR A 627 31.59 -15.35 -4.22
C THR A 627 30.92 -14.46 -3.17
N LEU A 628 30.70 -14.94 -1.95
CA LEU A 628 30.39 -14.10 -0.80
C LEU A 628 31.68 -13.65 -0.13
N GLN A 629 32.00 -12.36 -0.13
CA GLN A 629 33.20 -11.81 0.49
C GLN A 629 32.88 -10.73 1.53
N VAL A 630 33.35 -10.91 2.76
CA VAL A 630 33.32 -9.89 3.82
C VAL A 630 34.62 -9.08 3.75
N GLN A 631 34.53 -7.76 3.60
CA GLN A 631 35.65 -6.82 3.43
C GLN A 631 35.61 -5.68 4.46
N GLN A 632 36.74 -4.95 4.57
CA GLN A 632 36.90 -3.60 5.15
C GLN A 632 36.05 -3.28 6.40
N GLN A 633 36.55 -3.65 7.59
CA GLN A 633 35.85 -3.43 8.87
C GLN A 633 34.46 -4.09 8.96
N GLY A 634 34.09 -4.93 7.98
CA GLY A 634 32.87 -5.71 7.99
C GLY A 634 32.79 -6.62 9.21
N TYR A 635 31.60 -6.68 9.82
CA TYR A 635 31.30 -7.57 10.93
C TYR A 635 30.11 -8.45 10.57
N LEU A 636 30.39 -9.73 10.34
CA LEU A 636 29.41 -10.78 10.06
C LEU A 636 29.23 -11.61 11.32
N LYS A 637 28.05 -11.58 11.93
CA LYS A 637 27.66 -12.47 13.03
C LYS A 637 26.59 -13.43 12.54
N THR A 638 26.75 -14.72 12.81
CA THR A 638 25.65 -15.68 12.66
C THR A 638 25.24 -16.21 14.02
N GLU A 639 24.01 -16.75 14.15
CA GLU A 639 23.50 -17.29 15.41
C GLU A 639 23.49 -18.83 15.42
N ALA A 640 23.35 -19.44 16.60
CA ALA A 640 23.67 -20.85 16.84
C ALA A 640 22.92 -21.87 15.96
N ALA A 641 21.77 -21.52 15.39
CA ALA A 641 20.97 -22.34 14.48
C ALA A 641 21.33 -22.18 12.99
N THR A 642 22.40 -21.46 12.65
CA THR A 642 22.79 -21.20 11.25
C THR A 642 23.55 -22.38 10.64
N SER A 643 23.31 -22.66 9.36
CA SER A 643 24.12 -23.56 8.54
C SER A 643 24.62 -22.80 7.30
N ILE A 644 25.93 -22.63 7.16
CA ILE A 644 26.54 -22.04 5.96
C ILE A 644 27.01 -23.19 5.07
N VAL A 645 26.48 -23.28 3.84
CA VAL A 645 26.88 -24.29 2.86
C VAL A 645 27.54 -23.60 1.67
N VAL A 646 28.79 -23.95 1.39
CA VAL A 646 29.56 -23.50 0.23
C VAL A 646 29.68 -24.68 -0.73
N GLU A 647 28.96 -24.64 -1.85
CA GLU A 647 28.85 -25.76 -2.79
C GLU A 647 29.06 -25.32 -4.25
N ASP A 648 29.16 -26.27 -5.17
CA ASP A 648 29.14 -26.07 -6.64
C ASP A 648 30.04 -24.92 -7.14
N GLY A 649 31.29 -24.90 -6.67
CA GLY A 649 32.31 -23.89 -7.02
C GLY A 649 32.16 -22.52 -6.36
N GLY A 650 31.15 -22.31 -5.50
CA GLY A 650 30.97 -21.07 -4.75
C GLY A 650 32.14 -20.76 -3.79
N VAL A 651 32.30 -19.50 -3.42
CA VAL A 651 33.42 -19.02 -2.60
C VAL A 651 32.92 -18.20 -1.41
N PHE A 652 33.29 -18.55 -0.18
CA PHE A 652 33.03 -17.73 1.01
C PHE A 652 34.34 -17.17 1.57
N SER A 653 34.54 -15.85 1.54
CA SER A 653 35.84 -15.22 1.81
C SER A 653 35.76 -14.14 2.90
N LEU A 654 36.60 -14.24 3.93
CA LEU A 654 36.78 -13.23 4.99
C LEU A 654 38.12 -12.51 4.79
N VAL A 655 38.08 -11.20 4.50
CA VAL A 655 39.27 -10.40 4.14
C VAL A 655 39.30 -9.00 4.78
N GLN A 656 40.50 -8.43 4.80
CA GLN A 656 40.84 -7.04 5.09
C GLN A 656 40.15 -6.44 6.32
N HIS A 657 40.72 -6.70 7.49
CA HIS A 657 40.26 -6.19 8.79
C HIS A 657 38.79 -6.53 9.13
N SER A 658 38.19 -7.54 8.50
CA SER A 658 36.87 -8.03 8.89
C SER A 658 36.94 -8.73 10.25
N LEU A 659 35.94 -8.52 11.11
CA LEU A 659 35.75 -9.26 12.36
C LEU A 659 34.49 -10.11 12.24
N SER A 660 34.59 -11.43 12.12
CA SER A 660 33.41 -12.31 12.02
C SER A 660 33.16 -13.09 13.30
N GLU A 661 31.89 -13.35 13.62
CA GLU A 661 31.41 -14.19 14.73
C GLU A 661 30.42 -15.22 14.18
N LEU A 662 30.92 -16.24 13.50
CA LEU A 662 30.11 -17.28 12.85
C LEU A 662 29.66 -18.31 13.90
N ARG A 663 28.40 -18.34 14.28
CA ARG A 663 27.80 -19.42 15.08
C ARG A 663 27.02 -20.39 14.18
N GLY A 664 27.03 -21.67 14.54
CA GLY A 664 26.44 -22.74 13.75
C GLY A 664 27.44 -23.44 12.81
N ASN A 665 26.96 -24.41 12.03
CA ASN A 665 27.82 -25.31 11.25
C ASN A 665 28.13 -24.74 9.86
N ILE A 666 29.34 -25.00 9.36
CA ILE A 666 29.79 -24.63 8.03
C ILE A 666 30.09 -25.92 7.25
N THR A 667 29.52 -26.09 6.06
CA THR A 667 29.78 -27.23 5.17
C THR A 667 30.36 -26.73 3.86
N ILE A 668 31.47 -27.29 3.40
CA ILE A 668 32.16 -26.89 2.17
C ILE A 668 32.30 -28.15 1.30
N LYS A 669 31.67 -28.16 0.13
CA LYS A 669 31.58 -29.36 -0.72
C LYS A 669 31.48 -29.07 -2.21
N HIS A 670 31.51 -30.11 -3.04
CA HIS A 670 31.33 -30.03 -4.51
C HIS A 670 32.18 -28.92 -5.18
N GLY A 671 33.45 -28.80 -4.78
CA GLY A 671 34.36 -27.77 -5.31
C GLY A 671 34.17 -26.36 -4.74
N GLY A 672 33.26 -26.15 -3.79
CA GLY A 672 33.15 -24.90 -3.03
C GLY A 672 34.40 -24.56 -2.24
N VAL A 673 34.67 -23.27 -2.00
CA VAL A 673 35.91 -22.76 -1.40
C VAL A 673 35.63 -21.78 -0.26
N MET A 674 36.05 -22.07 0.97
CA MET A 674 36.11 -21.06 2.03
C MET A 674 37.52 -20.46 2.12
N ARG A 675 37.62 -19.14 2.30
CA ARG A 675 38.87 -18.38 2.45
C ARG A 675 38.82 -17.55 3.73
N ILE A 676 39.81 -17.66 4.59
CA ILE A 676 39.92 -16.86 5.82
C ILE A 676 41.29 -16.20 5.86
N GLY A 677 41.36 -14.87 6.04
CA GLY A 677 42.59 -14.21 6.48
C GLY A 677 43.45 -13.54 5.41
N TRP A 678 42.87 -12.94 4.37
CA TRP A 678 43.61 -11.91 3.63
C TRP A 678 43.62 -10.63 4.49
N ASP A 679 44.79 -10.02 4.69
CA ASP A 679 44.99 -8.74 5.39
C ASP A 679 44.30 -8.62 6.79
N ASP A 680 44.84 -9.34 7.78
CA ASP A 680 44.51 -9.19 9.21
C ASP A 680 43.03 -9.40 9.58
N ALA A 681 42.31 -10.27 8.87
CA ALA A 681 40.94 -10.66 9.23
C ALA A 681 40.90 -11.56 10.49
N THR A 682 39.93 -11.29 11.37
CA THR A 682 39.66 -12.08 12.60
C THR A 682 38.32 -12.81 12.47
N ALA A 683 38.29 -14.12 12.74
CA ALA A 683 37.08 -14.93 12.73
C ALA A 683 36.92 -15.72 14.05
N LYS A 684 35.79 -15.55 14.72
CA LYS A 684 35.33 -16.42 15.81
C LYS A 684 34.29 -17.39 15.26
N ILE A 685 34.48 -18.70 15.45
CA ILE A 685 33.63 -19.74 14.85
C ILE A 685 33.12 -20.65 15.96
N TYR A 686 31.81 -20.64 16.23
CA TYR A 686 31.12 -21.41 17.27
C TYR A 686 30.25 -22.50 16.62
N GLY A 687 30.89 -23.58 16.20
CA GLY A 687 30.29 -24.67 15.45
C GLY A 687 31.33 -25.41 14.61
N ASN A 688 30.91 -26.44 13.91
CA ASN A 688 31.82 -27.33 13.17
C ASN A 688 32.00 -26.84 11.73
N ILE A 689 33.22 -26.98 11.18
CA ILE A 689 33.50 -26.80 9.75
C ILE A 689 33.73 -28.18 9.14
N THR A 690 32.80 -28.65 8.31
CA THR A 690 32.93 -29.89 7.53
C THR A 690 33.38 -29.56 6.12
N VAL A 691 34.44 -30.20 5.64
CA VAL A 691 34.94 -30.09 4.27
C VAL A 691 34.85 -31.47 3.63
N GLU A 692 34.03 -31.63 2.60
CA GLU A 692 33.70 -32.93 1.98
C GLU A 692 33.63 -32.82 0.45
N ASP A 693 33.52 -33.95 -0.27
CA ASP A 693 33.24 -34.03 -1.71
C ASP A 693 33.95 -32.99 -2.61
N GLY A 694 35.27 -32.85 -2.47
CA GLY A 694 36.09 -31.93 -3.27
C GLY A 694 36.05 -30.45 -2.83
N GLY A 695 35.36 -30.12 -1.75
CA GLY A 695 35.40 -28.80 -1.12
C GLY A 695 36.81 -28.38 -0.66
N THR A 696 37.03 -27.08 -0.47
CA THR A 696 38.34 -26.51 -0.12
C THR A 696 38.26 -25.47 0.99
N LEU A 697 39.02 -25.63 2.07
CA LEU A 697 39.23 -24.61 3.09
C LEU A 697 40.63 -23.99 2.95
N GLN A 698 40.72 -22.67 2.80
CA GLN A 698 41.97 -21.92 2.66
C GLN A 698 42.12 -20.92 3.81
N ILE A 699 43.18 -21.07 4.61
CA ILE A 699 43.55 -20.15 5.68
C ILE A 699 44.85 -19.44 5.26
N PHE A 700 44.77 -18.12 5.13
CA PHE A 700 45.82 -17.25 4.60
C PHE A 700 46.66 -16.62 5.73
N PRO A 701 47.86 -16.09 5.41
CA PRO A 701 48.77 -15.53 6.40
C PRO A 701 48.15 -14.35 7.15
N ARG A 702 48.42 -14.26 8.46
CA ARG A 702 47.83 -13.27 9.38
C ARG A 702 46.32 -13.39 9.66
N ALA A 703 45.67 -14.48 9.25
CA ALA A 703 44.38 -14.87 9.83
C ALA A 703 44.49 -14.99 11.36
N ILE A 704 43.51 -14.46 12.09
CA ILE A 704 43.27 -14.79 13.51
C ILE A 704 41.98 -15.60 13.58
N ILE A 705 42.06 -16.88 13.94
CA ILE A 705 40.88 -17.75 14.05
C ILE A 705 40.74 -18.23 15.50
N HIS A 706 39.61 -17.90 16.12
CA HIS A 706 39.15 -18.46 17.39
C HIS A 706 38.08 -19.51 17.08
N LEU A 707 38.44 -20.80 17.13
CA LEU A 707 37.51 -21.90 16.91
C LEU A 707 36.95 -22.39 18.26
N TYR A 708 35.63 -22.65 18.29
CA TYR A 708 34.89 -23.26 19.38
C TYR A 708 34.01 -24.38 18.79
N GLY A 709 34.67 -25.42 18.26
CA GLY A 709 34.07 -26.53 17.48
C GLY A 709 35.15 -27.41 16.84
N SER A 710 34.77 -28.29 15.91
CA SER A 710 35.71 -29.10 15.11
C SER A 710 35.96 -28.54 13.70
N ILE A 711 37.08 -28.94 13.10
CA ILE A 711 37.29 -28.88 11.65
C ILE A 711 37.45 -30.32 11.15
N ASP A 712 36.49 -30.79 10.37
CA ASP A 712 36.38 -32.17 9.89
C ASP A 712 36.57 -32.21 8.38
N VAL A 713 37.74 -32.66 7.92
CA VAL A 713 38.12 -32.73 6.51
C VAL A 713 38.04 -34.17 6.04
N GLN A 714 37.06 -34.48 5.19
CA GLN A 714 36.81 -35.82 4.66
C GLN A 714 37.73 -36.17 3.48
N SER A 715 37.68 -37.43 3.04
CA SER A 715 38.48 -37.91 1.91
C SER A 715 38.16 -37.14 0.62
N GLY A 716 39.16 -36.79 -0.19
CA GLY A 716 38.98 -36.02 -1.42
C GLY A 716 38.76 -34.51 -1.23
N ALA A 717 38.57 -34.03 0.01
CA ALA A 717 38.53 -32.60 0.31
C ALA A 717 39.93 -31.99 0.47
N ASN A 718 40.03 -30.65 0.41
CA ASN A 718 41.30 -29.91 0.43
C ASN A 718 41.37 -28.94 1.62
N LEU A 719 42.50 -28.94 2.34
CA LEU A 719 42.81 -27.99 3.40
C LEU A 719 44.17 -27.33 3.12
N PHE A 720 44.16 -26.00 2.97
CA PHE A 720 45.34 -25.17 2.73
C PHE A 720 45.56 -24.21 3.91
N ILE A 721 46.73 -24.22 4.53
CA ILE A 721 47.08 -23.33 5.65
C ILE A 721 48.45 -22.67 5.40
N ALA A 722 48.47 -21.36 5.19
CA ALA A 722 49.69 -20.59 4.96
C ALA A 722 49.96 -19.61 6.11
N SER A 723 51.11 -19.77 6.79
CA SER A 723 51.71 -18.85 7.77
C SER A 723 50.74 -17.98 8.61
N SER A 724 49.74 -18.63 9.20
CA SER A 724 48.71 -18.04 10.07
C SER A 724 48.90 -18.42 11.53
N SER A 725 48.40 -17.59 12.45
CA SER A 725 48.33 -17.91 13.88
C SER A 725 46.94 -18.41 14.23
N ILE A 726 46.78 -19.72 14.37
CA ILE A 726 45.53 -20.32 14.86
C ILE A 726 45.62 -20.38 16.39
N TYR A 727 44.76 -19.61 17.07
CA TYR A 727 44.73 -19.53 18.53
C TYR A 727 43.51 -20.29 19.06
N PRO A 728 43.67 -21.51 19.62
CA PRO A 728 42.61 -22.13 20.39
C PRO A 728 42.39 -21.32 21.67
N GLU A 729 41.26 -20.61 21.77
CA GLU A 729 40.85 -20.08 23.06
C GLU A 729 40.37 -21.22 23.96
N LEU A 730 41.00 -21.36 25.12
CA LEU A 730 40.58 -22.26 26.20
C LEU A 730 39.36 -21.66 26.91
N SER A 731 38.19 -21.68 26.26
CA SER A 731 36.92 -21.43 26.95
C SER A 731 36.57 -22.65 27.80
N ALA A 732 36.69 -22.54 29.12
CA ALA A 732 36.14 -23.52 30.04
C ALA A 732 34.60 -23.48 29.96
N SER A 733 34.01 -24.30 29.10
CA SER A 733 32.57 -24.52 29.07
C SER A 733 32.15 -25.22 30.35
N PHE A 734 31.53 -24.49 31.28
CA PHE A 734 30.91 -25.09 32.45
C PHE A 734 29.74 -25.98 32.00
N ASN A 735 29.97 -27.29 32.00
CA ASN A 735 28.89 -28.27 32.02
C ASN A 735 28.06 -28.01 33.31
N PRO A 736 26.73 -27.83 33.23
CA PRO A 736 25.90 -27.64 34.43
C PRO A 736 25.98 -28.81 35.43
N ASN A 737 26.51 -29.96 35.01
CA ASN A 737 26.74 -31.13 35.87
C ASN A 737 28.12 -31.15 36.57
N GLY A 738 28.92 -30.08 36.47
CA GLY A 738 30.12 -29.88 37.30
C GLY A 738 31.38 -30.65 36.89
N THR A 739 31.36 -31.44 35.81
CA THR A 739 32.57 -32.04 35.22
C THR A 739 33.16 -31.14 34.15
N SER A 740 34.40 -30.68 34.36
CA SER A 740 35.17 -29.94 33.34
C SER A 740 35.87 -30.93 32.40
N GLU A 741 35.15 -31.45 31.41
CA GLU A 741 35.79 -32.07 30.26
C GLU A 741 36.43 -30.99 29.39
N TYR A 742 37.75 -31.05 29.27
CA TYR A 742 38.49 -30.25 28.30
C TYR A 742 38.24 -30.83 26.91
N CYS A 743 37.18 -30.37 26.24
CA CYS A 743 37.00 -30.57 24.80
C CYS A 743 38.13 -29.84 24.06
N GLY A 744 39.26 -30.52 23.86
CA GLY A 744 40.34 -30.00 23.03
C GLY A 744 39.83 -29.87 21.59
N HIS A 745 39.96 -28.68 21.01
CA HIS A 745 39.52 -28.42 19.64
C HIS A 745 40.20 -29.38 18.66
N VAL A 746 39.40 -30.12 17.89
CA VAL A 746 39.88 -31.23 17.05
C VAL A 746 39.89 -30.82 15.57
N PHE A 747 41.05 -30.99 14.94
CA PHE A 747 41.13 -31.14 13.49
C PHE A 747 41.08 -32.63 13.18
N ASN A 748 39.96 -33.14 12.66
CA ASN A 748 39.87 -34.50 12.14
C ASN A 748 40.17 -34.47 10.65
N ILE A 749 41.28 -35.07 10.24
CA ILE A 749 41.68 -35.17 8.84
C ILE A 749 41.62 -36.64 8.43
N ALA A 750 40.68 -36.94 7.54
CA ALA A 750 40.42 -38.28 7.06
C ALA A 750 41.48 -38.73 6.03
N SER A 751 41.68 -40.04 5.94
CA SER A 751 42.59 -40.63 4.95
C SER A 751 42.18 -40.23 3.53
N GLY A 752 43.10 -39.65 2.77
CA GLY A 752 42.85 -39.17 1.41
C GLY A 752 42.37 -37.71 1.30
N ALA A 753 42.34 -36.95 2.39
CA ALA A 753 42.25 -35.49 2.32
C ALA A 753 43.58 -34.87 1.84
N ASN A 754 43.53 -33.81 1.02
CA ASN A 754 44.72 -33.08 0.59
C ASN A 754 45.05 -31.97 1.59
N LEU A 755 46.10 -32.17 2.39
CA LEU A 755 46.62 -31.16 3.33
C LEU A 755 47.87 -30.48 2.77
N LEU A 756 47.80 -29.16 2.59
CA LEU A 756 48.90 -28.31 2.14
C LEU A 756 49.20 -27.24 3.20
N THR A 757 50.40 -27.27 3.77
CA THR A 757 50.83 -26.34 4.82
C THR A 757 52.15 -25.65 4.49
N ASP A 758 52.28 -24.36 4.81
CA ASP A 758 53.60 -23.73 4.93
C ASP A 758 54.32 -24.30 6.16
N SER A 759 55.63 -24.55 6.04
CA SER A 759 56.60 -24.89 7.09
C SER A 759 56.53 -24.07 8.41
N ARG A 760 55.79 -22.96 8.42
CA ARG A 760 55.73 -21.97 9.51
C ARG A 760 54.38 -21.91 10.24
N VAL A 761 53.47 -22.88 10.04
CA VAL A 761 52.21 -22.94 10.80
C VAL A 761 52.45 -23.42 12.23
N ASN A 762 51.98 -22.67 13.22
CA ASN A 762 52.11 -23.00 14.64
C ASN A 762 50.76 -23.48 15.22
N PHE A 763 50.66 -24.77 15.55
CA PHE A 763 49.48 -25.40 16.15
C PHE A 763 49.56 -25.44 17.69
N SER A 764 49.76 -24.28 18.33
CA SER A 764 49.89 -24.20 19.78
C SER A 764 48.56 -24.48 20.50
N GLY A 765 48.40 -25.67 21.07
CA GLY A 765 47.24 -26.06 21.89
C GLY A 765 46.08 -26.69 21.11
N VAL A 766 46.32 -27.15 19.88
CA VAL A 766 45.33 -27.78 19.00
C VAL A 766 45.54 -29.30 18.96
N ASN A 767 44.47 -30.09 19.10
CA ASN A 767 44.53 -31.54 18.92
C ASN A 767 44.36 -31.89 17.44
N LEU A 768 45.46 -32.22 16.78
CA LEU A 768 45.49 -32.62 15.37
C LEU A 768 45.36 -34.15 15.26
N HIS A 769 44.19 -34.63 14.82
CA HIS A 769 43.92 -36.06 14.63
C HIS A 769 43.91 -36.40 13.13
N ILE A 770 45.06 -36.89 12.65
CA ILE A 770 45.24 -37.34 11.27
C ILE A 770 45.07 -38.86 11.22
N THR A 771 44.13 -39.34 10.41
CA THR A 771 43.91 -40.77 10.21
C THR A 771 44.47 -41.23 8.86
N GLY A 772 45.66 -41.82 8.86
CA GLY A 772 46.35 -42.29 7.66
C GLY A 772 47.75 -41.71 7.48
N GLY A 773 48.58 -42.36 6.67
CA GLY A 773 50.02 -42.06 6.55
C GLY A 773 50.35 -40.83 5.71
N HIS A 774 50.10 -39.62 6.24
CA HIS A 774 50.55 -38.38 5.62
C HIS A 774 52.06 -38.14 5.87
N THR A 775 52.89 -38.45 4.88
CA THR A 775 54.34 -38.24 4.94
C THR A 775 54.71 -36.78 4.71
N GLY A 776 55.04 -36.04 5.76
CA GLY A 776 55.58 -34.67 5.63
C GLY A 776 55.45 -33.75 6.84
N ILE A 777 54.64 -34.10 7.84
CA ILE A 777 54.40 -33.26 9.02
C ILE A 777 55.18 -33.81 10.23
N THR A 778 56.30 -33.18 10.57
CA THR A 778 56.98 -33.39 11.86
C THR A 778 56.29 -32.58 12.95
N PRO A 779 55.73 -33.20 14.01
CA PRO A 779 55.18 -32.46 15.15
C PRO A 779 56.31 -31.75 15.89
N HIS A 780 56.22 -30.43 16.03
CA HIS A 780 57.15 -29.68 16.86
C HIS A 780 56.76 -29.82 18.34
N SER A 781 57.49 -30.70 19.03
CA SER A 781 57.45 -30.96 20.48
C SER A 781 56.19 -31.68 20.99
N PRO A 782 56.30 -32.53 22.04
CA PRO A 782 55.14 -33.08 22.73
C PRO A 782 54.38 -31.95 23.45
N ALA A 783 53.05 -32.08 23.50
CA ALA A 783 52.19 -31.13 24.19
C ALA A 783 52.61 -30.96 25.68
N PRO A 784 52.56 -29.74 26.23
CA PRO A 784 52.84 -29.53 27.65
C PRO A 784 51.82 -30.29 28.49
N THR A 785 52.29 -31.21 29.33
CA THR A 785 51.45 -31.97 30.26
C THR A 785 50.71 -31.01 31.21
N CYS A 786 49.38 -31.06 31.21
CA CYS A 786 48.56 -30.24 32.10
C CYS A 786 48.97 -30.42 33.57
N PRO A 787 49.23 -29.33 34.32
CA PRO A 787 49.44 -29.44 35.76
C PRO A 787 48.13 -29.87 36.43
N ALA A 788 48.18 -30.96 37.21
CA ALA A 788 47.04 -31.42 37.98
C ALA A 788 46.56 -30.33 38.96
N ALA A 789 45.24 -30.12 39.03
CA ALA A 789 44.65 -29.13 39.92
C ALA A 789 44.99 -29.44 41.39
N ARG A 790 45.54 -28.46 42.12
CA ARG A 790 45.73 -28.57 43.57
C ARG A 790 44.38 -28.42 44.29
N PRO A 791 43.93 -29.41 45.08
CA PRO A 791 42.76 -29.21 45.93
C PRO A 791 43.11 -28.29 47.10
N GLY A 792 42.33 -27.22 47.31
CA GLY A 792 42.42 -26.38 48.51
C GLY A 792 42.95 -24.96 48.30
N GLN A 793 42.23 -24.13 47.56
CA GLN A 793 42.14 -22.70 47.88
C GLN A 793 40.66 -22.31 47.96
N GLN A 794 40.21 -21.98 49.17
CA GLN A 794 38.91 -21.35 49.37
C GLN A 794 38.95 -19.94 48.79
N ALA A 795 38.00 -19.62 47.91
CA ALA A 795 37.81 -18.25 47.47
C ALA A 795 37.35 -17.39 48.67
N SER A 796 38.03 -16.26 48.88
CA SER A 796 37.59 -15.25 49.84
C SER A 796 36.19 -14.75 49.48
N THR A 797 35.30 -14.68 50.46
CA THR A 797 33.94 -14.15 50.30
C THR A 797 33.96 -12.68 49.86
N GLY A 798 33.82 -12.46 48.56
CA GLY A 798 33.63 -11.14 47.98
C GLY A 798 32.32 -10.50 48.45
N SER A 799 32.35 -9.20 48.65
CA SER A 799 31.25 -8.38 49.16
C SER A 799 29.90 -8.63 48.47
N THR A 800 28.86 -8.85 49.27
CA THR A 800 27.46 -8.70 48.83
C THR A 800 27.21 -7.28 48.34
N ALA A 801 27.18 -7.07 47.03
CA ALA A 801 26.59 -5.88 46.45
C ALA A 801 25.07 -5.96 46.64
N THR A 802 24.52 -5.14 47.55
CA THR A 802 23.08 -4.85 47.57
C THR A 802 22.73 -4.09 46.29
N ALA A 803 22.22 -4.81 45.29
CA ALA A 803 21.58 -4.18 44.15
C ALA A 803 20.33 -3.44 44.66
N ASP A 804 20.30 -2.12 44.47
CA ASP A 804 19.11 -1.29 44.68
C ASP A 804 18.08 -1.66 43.63
N SER A 805 17.24 -2.64 43.94
CA SER A 805 16.20 -3.17 43.04
C SER A 805 14.99 -2.24 42.98
N ARG A 806 15.22 -0.95 42.68
CA ARG A 806 14.18 -0.02 42.20
C ARG A 806 13.91 -0.25 40.71
N GLY A 807 13.61 -1.51 40.37
CA GLY A 807 12.97 -1.84 39.10
C GLY A 807 11.61 -1.17 39.07
N THR A 808 11.34 -0.38 38.03
CA THR A 808 10.04 0.24 37.85
C THR A 808 9.02 -0.85 37.52
N GLU A 809 8.20 -1.22 38.51
CA GLU A 809 7.00 -2.04 38.29
C GLU A 809 6.07 -1.29 37.33
N GLU A 810 6.14 -1.66 36.06
CA GLU A 810 5.31 -1.13 34.99
C GLU A 810 4.29 -2.20 34.58
N ILE A 811 3.01 -1.82 34.54
CA ILE A 811 1.90 -2.73 34.26
C ILE A 811 1.60 -2.64 32.76
N THR A 812 1.95 -3.69 32.02
CA THR A 812 1.79 -3.73 30.56
C THR A 812 0.42 -4.32 30.19
N VAL A 813 -0.38 -3.56 29.43
CA VAL A 813 -1.63 -4.05 28.83
C VAL A 813 -1.33 -4.62 27.45
N TYR A 814 -1.76 -5.85 27.21
CA TYR A 814 -1.62 -6.50 25.91
C TYR A 814 -2.98 -6.58 25.22
N PRO A 815 -3.28 -5.70 24.23
CA PRO A 815 -4.38 -5.96 23.32
C PRO A 815 -4.03 -7.18 22.47
N VAL A 816 -4.81 -8.26 22.57
CA VAL A 816 -4.62 -9.47 21.75
C VAL A 816 -5.20 -9.16 20.36
N PRO A 817 -4.41 -9.15 19.26
CA PRO A 817 -4.87 -8.49 18.02
C PRO A 817 -6.00 -9.20 17.25
N PHE A 818 -6.41 -10.40 17.67
CA PHE A 818 -7.31 -11.28 16.89
C PHE A 818 -8.39 -11.99 17.72
N ASP A 819 -8.59 -11.61 18.98
CA ASP A 819 -9.70 -12.13 19.79
C ASP A 819 -10.34 -11.01 20.62
N THR A 820 -11.58 -11.21 21.03
CA THR A 820 -12.44 -10.27 21.76
C THR A 820 -11.98 -9.92 23.19
N GLN A 821 -10.88 -10.54 23.64
CA GLN A 821 -10.41 -10.55 25.02
C GLN A 821 -9.30 -9.52 25.26
N THR A 822 -9.40 -8.77 26.36
CA THR A 822 -8.32 -7.90 26.85
C THR A 822 -7.60 -8.57 28.01
N ILE A 823 -6.29 -8.82 27.87
CA ILE A 823 -5.47 -9.43 28.92
C ILE A 823 -4.61 -8.35 29.60
N LEU A 824 -4.79 -8.22 30.91
CA LEU A 824 -3.86 -7.47 31.77
C LEU A 824 -2.77 -8.40 32.25
N ARG A 825 -1.51 -7.96 32.22
CA ARG A 825 -0.38 -8.66 32.86
C ARG A 825 0.32 -7.72 33.84
N TRP A 826 0.78 -8.26 34.96
CA TRP A 826 1.62 -7.52 35.90
C TRP A 826 2.70 -8.44 36.48
N PRO A 827 3.86 -7.90 36.90
CA PRO A 827 4.86 -8.68 37.62
C PRO A 827 4.23 -9.29 38.88
N ALA A 828 4.47 -10.58 39.14
CA ALA A 828 3.95 -11.24 40.33
C ALA A 828 4.57 -10.60 41.60
N THR A 829 3.82 -9.75 42.28
CA THR A 829 4.28 -9.04 43.47
C THR A 829 4.18 -9.94 44.71
N THR A 830 4.97 -9.62 45.73
CA THR A 830 5.10 -10.43 46.95
C THR A 830 3.88 -10.31 47.88
N GLY A 831 2.80 -11.01 47.50
CA GLY A 831 1.75 -11.45 48.43
C GLY A 831 0.62 -10.46 48.75
N LYS A 832 0.50 -9.33 48.06
CA LYS A 832 -0.58 -8.33 48.29
C LYS A 832 -1.67 -8.41 47.21
N THR A 833 -2.94 -8.32 47.62
CA THR A 833 -4.07 -8.27 46.68
C THR A 833 -4.05 -7.00 45.83
N VAL A 834 -4.55 -7.12 44.60
CA VAL A 834 -4.66 -6.02 43.63
C VAL A 834 -6.13 -5.81 43.28
N GLU A 835 -6.61 -4.57 43.31
CA GLU A 835 -7.92 -4.21 42.77
C GLU A 835 -7.79 -3.65 41.36
N VAL A 836 -8.56 -4.20 40.41
CA VAL A 836 -8.69 -3.66 39.05
C VAL A 836 -10.08 -3.06 38.92
N ASN A 837 -10.14 -1.75 38.69
CA ASN A 837 -11.37 -1.02 38.41
C ASN A 837 -11.36 -0.62 36.94
N VAL A 838 -12.38 -1.03 36.19
CA VAL A 838 -12.60 -0.61 34.81
C VAL A 838 -13.66 0.48 34.83
N LEU A 839 -13.31 1.66 34.34
CA LEU A 839 -14.16 2.84 34.31
C LEU A 839 -14.56 3.17 32.87
N ASP A 840 -15.79 3.62 32.66
CA ASP A 840 -16.21 4.16 31.37
C ASP A 840 -15.62 5.55 31.09
N GLY A 841 -15.90 6.11 29.90
CA GLY A 841 -15.51 7.47 29.51
C GLY A 841 -16.07 8.61 30.40
N PHE A 842 -16.94 8.30 31.36
CA PHE A 842 -17.45 9.24 32.38
C PHE A 842 -16.83 8.99 33.78
N GLY A 843 -15.87 8.06 33.89
CA GLY A 843 -15.19 7.72 35.14
C GLY A 843 -16.00 6.81 36.08
N ARG A 844 -17.09 6.19 35.60
CA ARG A 844 -17.93 5.29 36.40
C ARG A 844 -17.42 3.86 36.30
N THR A 845 -17.23 3.19 37.44
CA THR A 845 -16.82 1.78 37.48
C THR A 845 -17.87 0.89 36.83
N VAL A 846 -17.52 0.27 35.69
CA VAL A 846 -18.34 -0.72 34.97
C VAL A 846 -17.99 -2.15 35.37
N GLN A 847 -16.76 -2.40 35.82
CA GLN A 847 -16.34 -3.68 36.40
C GLN A 847 -15.30 -3.46 37.49
N LYS A 848 -15.37 -4.25 38.56
CA LYS A 848 -14.35 -4.31 39.62
C LYS A 848 -13.94 -5.75 39.85
N LEU A 849 -12.63 -6.00 39.90
CA LEU A 849 -12.03 -7.30 40.17
C LEU A 849 -11.06 -7.16 41.35
N THR A 850 -11.06 -8.13 42.27
CA THR A 850 -10.08 -8.22 43.36
C THR A 850 -9.29 -9.51 43.15
N LEU A 851 -7.97 -9.38 42.97
CA LEU A 851 -7.13 -10.43 42.43
C LEU A 851 -6.03 -10.82 43.44
N PRO A 852 -5.76 -12.12 43.63
CA PRO A 852 -4.64 -12.57 44.45
C PRO A 852 -3.31 -12.29 43.76
N ALA A 853 -2.30 -11.90 44.53
CA ALA A 853 -0.99 -11.42 44.06
C ALA A 853 -0.27 -12.35 43.05
N GLN A 854 -0.57 -13.64 43.09
CA GLN A 854 0.16 -14.69 42.36
C GLN A 854 -0.33 -14.95 40.93
N GLN A 855 -1.49 -14.41 40.53
CA GLN A 855 -1.89 -14.46 39.13
C GLN A 855 -1.14 -13.36 38.37
N GLY A 856 -0.15 -13.70 37.55
CA GLY A 856 0.58 -12.71 36.72
C GLY A 856 -0.25 -12.09 35.58
N SER A 857 -1.51 -12.49 35.44
CA SER A 857 -2.44 -11.99 34.43
C SER A 857 -3.90 -12.17 34.81
N VAL A 858 -4.77 -11.32 34.27
CA VAL A 858 -6.23 -11.52 34.29
C VAL A 858 -6.85 -11.22 32.93
N GLU A 859 -7.82 -12.05 32.54
CA GLU A 859 -8.72 -11.80 31.41
C GLU A 859 -9.87 -10.88 31.85
N LEU A 860 -10.10 -9.82 31.08
CA LEU A 860 -11.23 -8.93 31.26
C LEU A 860 -12.42 -9.43 30.42
N GLY A 861 -13.58 -9.55 31.07
CA GLY A 861 -14.76 -10.19 30.47
C GLY A 861 -15.27 -9.52 29.20
N ASN A 862 -15.81 -10.33 28.29
CA ASN A 862 -16.21 -9.91 26.95
C ASN A 862 -17.47 -9.00 26.91
N ASP A 863 -18.17 -8.80 28.03
CA ASP A 863 -19.51 -8.18 28.05
C ASP A 863 -19.54 -6.65 27.91
N TRP A 864 -18.40 -5.98 27.83
CA TRP A 864 -18.35 -4.52 27.66
C TRP A 864 -18.77 -4.12 26.24
N LYS A 865 -19.53 -3.02 26.13
CA LYS A 865 -19.87 -2.41 24.84
C LYS A 865 -18.61 -1.81 24.16
N PRO A 866 -18.62 -1.60 22.83
CA PRO A 866 -17.60 -0.78 22.17
C PRO A 866 -17.48 0.61 22.81
N GLY A 867 -16.25 1.09 23.01
CA GLY A 867 -15.99 2.37 23.66
C GLY A 867 -14.58 2.52 24.25
N LEU A 868 -14.30 3.71 24.77
CA LEU A 868 -13.07 4.03 25.49
C LEU A 868 -13.25 3.81 27.00
N TYR A 869 -12.34 3.04 27.59
CA TYR A 869 -12.31 2.68 29.01
C TYR A 869 -11.00 3.12 29.66
N LEU A 870 -11.07 3.41 30.96
CA LEU A 870 -9.91 3.59 31.83
C LEU A 870 -9.78 2.36 32.73
N ILE A 871 -8.66 1.66 32.64
CA ILE A 871 -8.34 0.58 33.57
C ILE A 871 -7.43 1.16 34.66
N GLN A 872 -7.94 1.17 35.89
CA GLN A 872 -7.24 1.61 37.09
C GLN A 872 -6.88 0.39 37.95
N VAL A 873 -5.59 0.07 38.02
CA VAL A 873 -5.04 -0.99 38.85
C VAL A 873 -4.51 -0.37 40.14
N GLN A 874 -5.01 -0.83 41.28
CA GLN A 874 -4.71 -0.28 42.60
C GLN A 874 -4.16 -1.38 43.51
N SER A 875 -2.92 -1.21 43.96
CA SER A 875 -2.33 -1.96 45.07
C SER A 875 -2.42 -1.14 46.37
N VAL A 876 -1.94 -1.70 47.48
CA VAL A 876 -1.85 -1.00 48.77
C VAL A 876 -0.96 0.25 48.71
N GLU A 877 -0.01 0.30 47.76
CA GLU A 877 1.04 1.32 47.71
C GLU A 877 0.97 2.22 46.47
N ARG A 878 0.27 1.81 45.40
CA ARG A 878 0.25 2.53 44.12
C ARG A 878 -1.04 2.33 43.34
N THR A 879 -1.46 3.39 42.65
CA THR A 879 -2.51 3.34 41.64
C THR A 879 -1.90 3.65 40.27
N THR A 880 -2.15 2.79 39.29
CA THR A 880 -1.73 2.95 37.89
C THR A 880 -2.99 2.96 37.02
N THR A 881 -3.10 3.94 36.11
CA THR A 881 -4.26 4.08 35.22
C THR A 881 -3.83 4.10 33.76
N THR A 882 -4.51 3.32 32.92
CA THR A 882 -4.24 3.21 31.49
C THR A 882 -5.54 3.30 30.68
N ARG A 883 -5.44 3.65 29.39
CA ARG A 883 -6.59 3.79 28.48
C ARG A 883 -6.66 2.60 27.53
N VAL A 884 -7.83 2.02 27.39
CA VAL A 884 -8.09 0.93 26.44
C VAL A 884 -9.31 1.30 25.59
N ALA A 885 -9.18 1.20 24.27
CA ALA A 885 -10.30 1.26 23.35
C ALA A 885 -10.75 -0.18 23.05
N LYS A 886 -12.03 -0.47 23.26
CA LYS A 886 -12.66 -1.71 22.81
C LYS A 886 -13.48 -1.40 21.56
N ASN A 887 -13.20 -2.10 20.47
CA ASN A 887 -13.95 -2.02 19.22
C ASN A 887 -15.25 -2.85 19.30
#